data_AF-A0A2N1Q729-F1
#
_entry.id   AF-A0A2N1Q729-F1
#
_cell.length_a   1.000
_cell.length_b   1.000
_cell.length_c   1.000
_cell.angle_alpha   90.00
_cell.angle_beta   90.00
_cell.angle_gamma   90.00
#
_symmetry.space_group_name_H-M   'P 1'
#
loop_
_entity.id
_entity.type
_entity.pdbx_description
1 polymer ?
#
loop_
_entity_poly.entity_id
_entity_poly.type
_entity_poly.pdbx_seq_one_letter_code
_entity_poly.pdbx_strand_id
1 'polypeptide(L)'
;MPSLLMIQWGIVGFFVVIHFLIGFLRGSSKSTYFTIVSLIMTVVTLLIVANISLNWIFSAMSISSILNLAQTYTRNLGIDAYLAYLEDPAVTGFIVAIIDLVIRIIAFIIFYPIIKFTLTLTIFKPIWKHGVKKALLKKQNEKAEENYDENNSKGKSFSPSKRLNKGVLGRFFGGAMGAIRGFVVAFIFLIPIIVIAGFAGNVTNALPGGDNSNLSLSNDNQQIIAIPSEVQDILNNINDMNQNGLGAMTRSITIGGKSIDRYIFDKVFTTKVVDATDTVTNLNFGEELEGIVGIVSILMDGGYLDDNFDYTQIDETNLEDIEAIFTYISQSDLLNYLIPFAIREGLPIALSELTDYENPYDRPDTASALEAFTSIDWSNEFMNLYGIIEAVLEFGSIEELMDYADQPDTLLALSPEKGEDLTNIIRAFGNMESLVLINAGLDYAVTLDQFKSAITWVAPEDVEDYIANRLGFIIDNPDFFIGEDGEISKLADLIEVFFSEDVDLPALVDSMSDPGAFLELQDPEWVGEIFDRIVDLDLLVQSIPIGVDFGLYNFLGDQVEAELADDITTALDAIEWDAEIVNIGSIYSEVLQLGLSSFLGSETDTFGIVDQVVENHMDSVRAIVQSIFENSELVNVAIEIASPAIVDKFVTDATLKDLVNDALMSDPSSGVVDFSFGAEVNGLLTILESVYGFTTASELGSFSTMSQDQKVELFSKFGSLSALEYADFEDAFASLQLLDRLGTSALEYAKETLAVEQLYVPSEVDLGRDVSSILGLSYYAAKYTYDNRLDYDSYEEIDFAPLLADTTFRSYLLSTASENHSNLLFTSIAYNIQQFSEDEAMSNYIAIPSTLETLSPEDPLWETEVNAFLGAILDLGASFEDSTVMSFSVRDILELKNDTSVASLELFTQFADPIKATEAFGSLDSSQILRTSLVNIINTLGESTLDSIGYAMQVPDIALSGEMLAPGMIVELINGLAVVMNDAFETMNVTTLAEFNALEGTSDYLNAFSQLEDASIDALSGITIIRGMISDALLSPDMQAFLVDTLNTAQDLFVIDANFFNVDPILLDAQGALKAEEVSALFVAVRSLGLTDSEALASIGLETFTGLIGRNIDPDTGEDDFDRVFGSGYFYITLDKIIQLDAIGTFVSDMLTESLGSSVAGFDLTLPIAMLGNAIDDELIEVDRVPVDEFRRMVMSISVLGDLSTVGLDTFSNL
;
A
#
# COMPACT_ATOMS: atom_id res chain seq x y z
N MET A 1 -0.82 82.47 2.37
CA MET A 1 -0.08 83.43 3.23
C MET A 1 0.58 84.55 2.39
N PRO A 2 0.16 85.83 2.48
CA PRO A 2 0.79 86.95 1.76
C PRO A 2 2.13 87.47 2.33
N SER A 3 2.71 86.83 3.35
CA SER A 3 3.79 87.42 4.16
C SER A 3 5.22 87.09 3.72
N LEU A 4 5.49 85.92 3.13
CA LEU A 4 6.87 85.49 2.79
C LEU A 4 7.42 86.20 1.53
N LEU A 5 6.61 86.34 0.48
CA LEU A 5 6.97 87.06 -0.75
C LEU A 5 7.30 88.54 -0.50
N MET A 6 6.49 89.22 0.32
CA MET A 6 6.74 90.62 0.70
C MET A 6 8.01 90.76 1.55
N ILE A 7 8.32 89.79 2.40
CA ILE A 7 9.58 89.78 3.16
C ILE A 7 10.78 89.54 2.24
N GLN A 8 10.70 88.59 1.30
CA GLN A 8 11.77 88.31 0.33
C GLN A 8 12.08 89.54 -0.54
N TRP A 9 11.05 90.11 -1.19
CA TRP A 9 11.21 91.33 -2.00
C TRP A 9 11.54 92.57 -1.17
N GLY A 10 11.07 92.63 0.08
CA GLY A 10 11.45 93.66 1.04
C GLY A 10 12.94 93.62 1.39
N ILE A 11 13.49 92.43 1.65
CA ILE A 11 14.92 92.21 1.90
C ILE A 11 15.73 92.54 0.64
N VAL A 12 15.34 92.03 -0.53
CA VAL A 12 16.03 92.37 -1.79
C VAL A 12 15.98 93.86 -2.06
N GLY A 13 14.81 94.50 -1.96
CA GLY A 13 14.63 95.94 -2.14
C GLY A 13 15.51 96.75 -1.19
N PHE A 14 15.55 96.37 0.10
CA PHE A 14 16.41 96.98 1.09
C PHE A 14 17.90 96.91 0.71
N PHE A 15 18.38 95.72 0.36
CA PHE A 15 19.79 95.51 -0.02
C PHE A 15 20.15 96.22 -1.33
N VAL A 16 19.27 96.17 -2.35
CA VAL A 16 19.45 96.83 -3.64
C VAL A 16 19.49 98.35 -3.47
N VAL A 17 18.55 98.94 -2.73
CA VAL A 17 18.49 100.40 -2.51
C VAL A 17 19.70 100.89 -1.71
N ILE A 18 20.07 100.19 -0.63
CA ILE A 18 21.23 100.56 0.19
C ILE A 18 22.50 100.49 -0.65
N HIS A 19 22.70 99.40 -1.39
CA HIS A 19 23.91 99.26 -2.19
C HIS A 19 23.92 100.19 -3.39
N PHE A 20 22.76 100.55 -3.96
CA PHE A 20 22.62 101.59 -4.97
C PHE A 20 23.06 102.95 -4.42
N LEU A 21 22.57 103.36 -3.24
CA LEU A 21 22.99 104.62 -2.60
C LEU A 21 24.49 104.63 -2.31
N ILE A 22 25.01 103.52 -1.78
CA ILE A 22 26.45 103.35 -1.53
C ILE A 22 27.25 103.46 -2.84
N GLY A 23 26.78 102.82 -3.91
CA GLY A 23 27.39 102.84 -5.23
C GLY A 23 27.35 104.24 -5.86
N PHE A 24 26.24 104.95 -5.71
CA PHE A 24 26.02 106.31 -6.20
C PHE A 24 26.99 107.31 -5.55
N LEU A 25 27.18 107.20 -4.23
CA LEU A 25 28.16 108.01 -3.49
C LEU A 25 29.61 107.65 -3.86
N ARG A 26 29.88 106.39 -4.21
CA ARG A 26 31.22 105.90 -4.57
C ARG A 26 31.63 106.29 -6.00
N GLY A 27 30.69 106.30 -6.96
CA GLY A 27 30.93 106.55 -8.39
C GLY A 27 31.30 105.28 -9.17
N SER A 28 31.07 105.25 -10.48
CA SER A 28 31.11 104.06 -11.36
C SER A 28 32.35 103.19 -11.18
N SER A 29 33.56 103.75 -11.33
CA SER A 29 34.81 102.96 -11.28
C SER A 29 35.03 102.29 -9.92
N LYS A 30 34.70 102.99 -8.83
CA LYS A 30 34.84 102.44 -7.47
C LYS A 30 33.76 101.40 -7.17
N SER A 31 32.53 101.67 -7.59
CA SER A 31 31.41 100.74 -7.39
C SER A 31 31.59 99.45 -8.18
N THR A 32 32.03 99.55 -9.43
CA THR A 32 32.32 98.39 -10.31
C THR A 32 33.39 97.48 -9.69
N TYR A 33 34.52 98.06 -9.26
CA TYR A 33 35.58 97.30 -8.58
C TYR A 33 35.05 96.54 -7.35
N PHE A 34 34.34 97.24 -6.46
CA PHE A 34 33.80 96.61 -5.25
C PHE A 34 32.61 95.68 -5.52
N THR A 35 32.04 95.68 -6.72
CA THR A 35 30.99 94.73 -7.14
C THR A 35 31.62 93.44 -7.64
N ILE A 36 32.62 93.52 -8.52
CA ILE A 36 33.40 92.36 -8.98
C ILE A 36 34.07 91.66 -7.79
N VAL A 37 34.73 92.43 -6.91
CA VAL A 37 35.32 91.90 -5.68
C VAL A 37 34.25 91.24 -4.80
N SER A 38 33.07 91.83 -4.68
CA SER A 38 31.98 91.24 -3.88
C SER A 38 31.53 89.90 -4.45
N LEU A 39 31.49 89.73 -5.77
CA LEU A 39 31.09 88.49 -6.43
C LEU A 39 32.16 87.40 -6.24
N ILE A 40 33.44 87.72 -6.45
CA ILE A 40 34.55 86.80 -6.15
C ILE A 40 34.55 86.40 -4.67
N MET A 41 34.42 87.39 -3.78
CA MET A 41 34.37 87.17 -2.33
C MET A 41 33.21 86.28 -1.92
N THR A 42 32.10 86.38 -2.63
CA THR A 42 30.93 85.55 -2.36
C THR A 42 31.21 84.10 -2.69
N VAL A 43 31.78 83.80 -3.88
CA VAL A 43 32.20 82.44 -4.25
C VAL A 43 33.23 81.90 -3.26
N VAL A 44 34.24 82.69 -2.90
CA VAL A 44 35.26 82.29 -1.92
C VAL A 44 34.65 82.03 -0.53
N THR A 45 33.71 82.86 -0.09
CA THR A 45 33.08 82.69 1.22
C THR A 45 32.17 81.46 1.25
N LEU A 46 31.43 81.19 0.15
CA LEU A 46 30.66 79.96 0.00
C LEU A 46 31.55 78.71 0.02
N LEU A 47 32.69 78.75 -0.67
CA LEU A 47 33.70 77.68 -0.62
C LEU A 47 34.28 77.51 0.78
N ILE A 48 34.53 78.60 1.52
CA ILE A 48 35.02 78.51 2.90
C ILE A 48 33.96 77.84 3.78
N VAL A 49 32.71 78.32 3.73
CA VAL A 49 31.61 77.76 4.54
C VAL A 49 31.34 76.30 4.20
N ALA A 50 31.34 75.93 2.92
CA ALA A 50 31.20 74.54 2.46
C ALA A 50 32.34 73.61 2.94
N ASN A 51 33.48 74.16 3.35
CA ASN A 51 34.62 73.41 3.89
C ASN A 51 34.80 73.59 5.41
N ILE A 52 33.87 74.27 6.11
CA ILE A 52 33.91 74.33 7.57
C ILE A 52 33.54 72.94 8.10
N SER A 53 34.47 72.35 8.84
CA SER A 53 34.23 71.14 9.62
C SER A 53 34.78 71.32 11.02
N LEU A 54 34.09 70.74 11.99
CA LEU A 54 34.48 70.60 13.38
C LEU A 54 35.81 69.87 13.52
N ASN A 55 36.22 69.05 12.54
CA ASN A 55 37.57 68.47 12.51
C ASN A 55 38.68 69.54 12.58
N TRP A 56 38.42 70.78 12.14
CA TRP A 56 39.38 71.89 12.31
C TRP A 56 39.49 72.36 13.77
N ILE A 57 38.40 72.27 14.54
CA ILE A 57 38.32 72.70 15.95
C ILE A 57 38.79 71.57 16.88
N PHE A 58 38.43 70.32 16.59
CA PHE A 58 38.81 69.14 17.36
C PHE A 58 40.28 68.74 17.24
N SER A 59 41.04 69.31 16.29
CA SER A 59 42.52 69.19 16.27
C SER A 59 43.20 69.77 17.52
N ALA A 60 42.49 70.55 18.35
CA ALA A 60 43.01 71.20 19.55
C ALA A 60 42.30 70.84 20.88
N MET A 61 41.21 70.05 20.87
CA MET A 61 40.41 69.70 22.06
C MET A 61 39.63 68.38 21.81
N SER A 62 39.52 67.48 22.80
CA SER A 62 38.72 66.24 22.68
C SER A 62 37.21 66.47 22.90
N ILE A 63 36.36 65.60 22.37
CA ILE A 63 34.90 65.60 22.61
C ILE A 63 34.57 65.44 24.10
N SER A 64 35.34 64.62 24.82
CA SER A 64 35.29 64.49 26.29
C SER A 64 35.41 65.84 26.99
N SER A 65 36.25 66.74 26.47
CA SER A 65 36.47 68.06 27.05
C SER A 65 35.27 69.00 26.84
N ILE A 66 34.54 68.86 25.74
CA ILE A 66 33.35 69.66 25.43
C ILE A 66 32.13 69.15 26.21
N LEU A 67 31.95 67.82 26.28
CA LEU A 67 30.87 67.22 27.07
C LEU A 67 31.03 67.54 28.56
N ASN A 68 32.25 67.46 29.10
CA ASN A 68 32.55 67.92 30.47
C ASN A 68 32.27 69.43 30.65
N LEU A 69 32.60 70.26 29.65
CA LEU A 69 32.34 71.71 29.71
C LEU A 69 30.84 72.03 29.64
N ALA A 70 30.07 71.27 28.86
CA ALA A 70 28.61 71.35 28.79
C ALA A 70 27.98 70.89 30.11
N GLN A 71 28.37 69.74 30.66
CA GLN A 71 27.94 69.25 31.97
C GLN A 71 28.21 70.27 33.10
N THR A 72 29.37 70.94 33.05
CA THR A 72 29.73 72.00 34.00
C THR A 72 28.82 73.24 33.88
N TYR A 73 28.33 73.55 32.68
CA TYR A 73 27.48 74.71 32.42
C TYR A 73 25.98 74.46 32.62
N THR A 74 25.50 73.24 32.38
CA THR A 74 24.06 72.90 32.39
C THR A 74 23.56 72.26 33.68
N ARG A 75 24.42 72.05 34.68
CA ARG A 75 24.09 71.36 35.95
C ARG A 75 23.50 69.97 35.74
N ASN A 76 24.33 69.07 35.22
CA ASN A 76 24.18 67.62 35.23
C ASN A 76 22.93 67.08 34.49
N LEU A 77 23.08 66.83 33.19
CA LEU A 77 22.07 66.21 32.32
C LEU A 77 22.06 64.67 32.35
N GLY A 78 22.77 64.01 33.27
CA GLY A 78 22.77 62.53 33.35
C GLY A 78 23.46 61.83 32.17
N ILE A 79 24.41 62.50 31.51
CA ILE A 79 25.11 61.99 30.30
C ILE A 79 26.23 60.97 30.66
N ASP A 80 26.48 60.74 31.95
CA ASP A 80 27.60 59.92 32.42
C ASP A 80 27.50 58.43 32.01
N ALA A 81 26.28 57.90 31.90
CA ALA A 81 26.03 56.54 31.42
C ALA A 81 26.24 56.38 29.90
N TYR A 82 26.19 57.49 29.14
CA TYR A 82 26.26 57.48 27.68
C TYR A 82 27.62 57.98 27.16
N LEU A 83 28.53 58.39 28.04
CA LEU A 83 29.83 58.97 27.68
C LEU A 83 30.74 57.98 26.94
N ALA A 84 30.71 56.69 27.29
CA ALA A 84 31.48 55.66 26.59
C ALA A 84 30.99 55.46 25.14
N TYR A 85 29.68 55.52 24.93
CA TYR A 85 29.04 55.39 23.60
C TYR A 85 29.23 56.65 22.73
N LEU A 86 29.21 57.84 23.34
CA LEU A 86 29.47 59.11 22.67
C LEU A 86 30.96 59.31 22.28
N GLU A 87 31.87 58.47 22.80
CA GLU A 87 33.30 58.49 22.47
C GLU A 87 33.69 57.49 21.38
N ASP A 88 32.75 56.67 20.89
CA ASP A 88 32.98 55.79 19.75
C ASP A 88 33.33 56.61 18.48
N PRO A 89 34.42 56.29 17.75
CA PRO A 89 34.84 57.02 16.55
C PRO A 89 33.77 57.15 15.47
N ALA A 90 32.87 56.16 15.33
CA ALA A 90 31.79 56.14 14.34
C ALA A 90 30.57 56.95 14.78
N VAL A 91 30.10 56.82 16.04
CA VAL A 91 29.07 57.71 16.63
C VAL A 91 29.53 59.16 16.58
N THR A 92 30.80 59.37 16.94
CA THR A 92 31.46 60.66 16.88
C THR A 92 31.41 61.23 15.47
N GLY A 93 31.75 60.45 14.44
CA GLY A 93 31.71 60.90 13.04
C GLY A 93 30.34 61.42 12.60
N PHE A 94 29.27 60.74 13.01
CA PHE A 94 27.90 61.13 12.73
C PHE A 94 27.41 62.35 13.53
N ILE A 95 27.62 62.37 14.85
CA ILE A 95 27.30 63.51 15.70
C ILE A 95 28.08 64.74 15.22
N VAL A 96 29.34 64.56 14.83
CA VAL A 96 30.16 65.60 14.21
C VAL A 96 29.57 66.05 12.89
N ALA A 97 29.03 65.17 12.05
CA ALA A 97 28.38 65.55 10.80
C ALA A 97 27.08 66.34 11.00
N ILE A 98 26.21 65.96 11.94
CA ILE A 98 25.00 66.72 12.30
C ILE A 98 25.38 68.08 12.90
N ILE A 99 26.31 68.10 13.85
CA ILE A 99 26.76 69.37 14.44
C ILE A 99 27.49 70.21 13.39
N ASP A 100 28.22 69.61 12.43
CA ASP A 100 28.83 70.30 11.29
C ASP A 100 27.79 70.95 10.40
N LEU A 101 26.67 70.27 10.14
CA LEU A 101 25.55 70.85 9.42
C LEU A 101 24.99 72.07 10.16
N VAL A 102 24.71 71.94 11.47
CA VAL A 102 24.20 73.02 12.32
C VAL A 102 25.20 74.19 12.36
N ILE A 103 26.49 73.89 12.51
CA ILE A 103 27.57 74.88 12.50
C ILE A 103 27.67 75.53 11.13
N ARG A 104 27.51 74.82 10.02
CA ARG A 104 27.51 75.39 8.67
C ARG A 104 26.34 76.32 8.44
N ILE A 105 25.15 75.98 8.95
CA ILE A 105 23.97 76.87 8.93
C ILE A 105 24.25 78.15 9.72
N ILE A 106 24.77 78.02 10.95
CA ILE A 106 25.12 79.16 11.80
C ILE A 106 26.26 79.98 11.18
N ALA A 107 27.29 79.32 10.67
CA ALA A 107 28.46 79.90 9.99
C ALA A 107 28.05 80.64 8.71
N PHE A 108 27.12 80.10 7.94
CA PHE A 108 26.59 80.77 6.76
C PHE A 108 25.94 82.10 7.14
N ILE A 109 25.11 82.11 8.18
CA ILE A 109 24.40 83.33 8.63
C ILE A 109 25.38 84.33 9.27
N ILE A 110 26.35 83.86 10.06
CA ILE A 110 27.26 84.70 10.87
C ILE A 110 28.56 85.05 10.14
N PHE A 111 29.28 84.06 9.58
CA PHE A 111 30.59 84.28 8.96
C PHE A 111 30.49 84.89 7.57
N TYR A 112 29.41 84.66 6.79
CA TYR A 112 29.25 85.29 5.48
C TYR A 112 29.42 86.82 5.51
N PRO A 113 28.72 87.58 6.38
CA PRO A 113 28.94 89.02 6.48
C PRO A 113 30.31 89.38 7.09
N ILE A 114 30.81 88.61 8.07
CA ILE A 114 32.06 88.91 8.80
C ILE A 114 33.31 88.72 7.93
N ILE A 115 33.43 87.58 7.24
CA ILE A 115 34.56 87.27 6.35
C ILE A 115 34.61 88.28 5.21
N LYS A 116 33.47 88.54 4.59
CA LYS A 116 33.33 89.52 3.52
C LYS A 116 33.69 90.93 3.96
N PHE A 117 33.26 91.34 5.17
CA PHE A 117 33.64 92.62 5.76
C PHE A 117 35.15 92.72 6.01
N THR A 118 35.73 91.68 6.60
CA THR A 118 37.14 91.63 6.99
C THR A 118 38.05 91.69 5.77
N LEU A 119 37.88 90.78 4.80
CA LEU A 119 38.69 90.72 3.59
C LEU A 119 38.54 91.97 2.71
N THR A 120 37.34 92.56 2.67
CA THR A 120 37.13 93.86 2.00
C THR A 120 37.99 94.96 2.64
N LEU A 121 38.15 94.95 3.96
CA LEU A 121 38.86 95.97 4.72
C LEU A 121 40.37 95.80 4.67
N THR A 122 40.88 94.56 4.84
CA THR A 122 42.31 94.25 4.91
C THR A 122 42.97 94.09 3.54
N ILE A 123 42.29 93.58 2.52
CA ILE A 123 42.91 93.28 1.22
C ILE A 123 42.44 94.26 0.14
N PHE A 124 41.13 94.30 -0.13
CA PHE A 124 40.62 94.98 -1.32
C PHE A 124 40.57 96.51 -1.19
N LYS A 125 40.34 97.04 0.02
CA LYS A 125 40.37 98.48 0.28
C LYS A 125 41.80 99.07 0.13
N PRO A 126 42.88 98.42 0.59
CA PRO A 126 44.25 98.79 0.27
C PRO A 126 44.60 98.73 -1.22
N ILE A 127 44.22 97.66 -1.93
CA ILE A 127 44.46 97.51 -3.39
C ILE A 127 43.81 98.66 -4.16
N TRP A 128 42.57 99.00 -3.83
CA TRP A 128 41.90 100.18 -4.41
C TRP A 128 42.67 101.48 -4.13
N LYS A 129 43.10 101.69 -2.87
CA LYS A 129 43.75 102.95 -2.45
C LYS A 129 45.12 103.16 -3.09
N HIS A 130 45.96 102.13 -3.15
CA HIS A 130 47.36 102.24 -3.55
C HIS A 130 47.62 101.88 -5.02
N GLY A 131 46.83 100.97 -5.62
CA GLY A 131 46.95 100.58 -7.02
C GLY A 131 45.96 101.31 -7.92
N VAL A 132 44.69 100.88 -7.88
CA VAL A 132 43.66 101.25 -8.88
C VAL A 132 43.35 102.74 -8.88
N LYS A 133 43.16 103.37 -7.71
CA LYS A 133 42.85 104.80 -7.60
C LYS A 133 43.99 105.68 -8.09
N LYS A 134 45.24 105.29 -7.83
CA LYS A 134 46.44 106.06 -8.22
C LYS A 134 46.60 106.07 -9.74
N ALA A 135 46.41 104.92 -10.39
CA ALA A 135 46.44 104.80 -11.85
C ALA A 135 45.35 105.64 -12.53
N LEU A 136 44.12 105.60 -12.02
CA LEU A 136 43.00 106.39 -12.57
C LEU A 136 43.19 107.90 -12.38
N LEU A 137 43.75 108.36 -11.26
CA LEU A 137 44.05 109.78 -11.02
C LEU A 137 45.15 110.30 -11.94
N LYS A 138 46.20 109.51 -12.20
CA LYS A 138 47.27 109.87 -13.14
C LYS A 138 46.69 110.15 -14.53
N LYS A 139 45.91 109.20 -15.06
CA LYS A 139 45.27 109.30 -16.38
C LYS A 139 44.29 110.47 -16.48
N GLN A 140 43.59 110.80 -15.40
CA GLN A 140 42.68 111.95 -15.35
C GLN A 140 43.44 113.28 -15.34
N ASN A 141 44.53 113.38 -14.58
CA ASN A 141 45.30 114.61 -14.48
C ASN A 141 46.11 114.89 -15.76
N GLU A 142 46.66 113.86 -16.40
CA GLU A 142 47.29 113.98 -17.74
C GLU A 142 46.30 114.56 -18.75
N LYS A 143 45.06 114.04 -18.78
CA LYS A 143 44.02 114.55 -19.68
C LYS A 143 43.54 115.97 -19.32
N ALA A 144 43.63 116.36 -18.05
CA ALA A 144 43.27 117.70 -17.60
C ALA A 144 44.40 118.72 -17.82
N GLU A 145 45.65 118.26 -17.82
CA GLU A 145 46.85 119.02 -18.17
C GLU A 145 46.86 119.31 -19.67
N GLU A 146 46.61 118.31 -20.53
CA GLU A 146 46.41 118.50 -21.98
C GLU A 146 45.35 119.58 -22.28
N ASN A 147 44.18 119.50 -21.62
CA ASN A 147 43.11 120.47 -21.82
C ASN A 147 43.40 121.87 -21.26
N TYR A 148 44.33 121.98 -20.29
CA TYR A 148 44.77 123.26 -19.72
C TYR A 148 45.78 123.95 -20.63
N ASP A 149 46.71 123.19 -21.19
CA ASP A 149 47.76 123.69 -22.09
C ASP A 149 47.19 124.17 -23.43
N GLU A 150 46.09 123.59 -23.92
CA GLU A 150 45.41 124.07 -25.13
C GLU A 150 44.72 125.44 -24.98
N ASN A 151 44.40 125.90 -23.75
CA ASN A 151 43.45 127.00 -23.53
C ASN A 151 44.02 128.30 -22.89
N ASN A 152 45.32 128.42 -22.63
CA ASN A 152 45.82 129.51 -21.76
C ASN A 152 46.84 130.47 -22.41
N SER A 153 46.39 131.68 -22.74
CA SER A 153 47.21 132.80 -23.24
C SER A 153 47.66 133.82 -22.17
N LYS A 154 47.51 133.50 -20.87
CA LYS A 154 47.99 134.35 -19.77
C LYS A 154 48.53 133.55 -18.58
N GLY A 155 49.76 133.04 -18.71
CA GLY A 155 50.75 132.85 -17.62
C GLY A 155 50.28 132.33 -16.25
N LYS A 156 49.32 131.41 -16.18
CA LYS A 156 48.97 130.69 -14.93
C LYS A 156 49.48 129.24 -15.01
N SER A 157 49.87 128.66 -13.87
CA SER A 157 50.32 127.27 -13.75
C SER A 157 49.16 126.30 -13.47
N PHE A 158 49.21 125.10 -14.06
CA PHE A 158 48.25 124.02 -13.83
C PHE A 158 48.46 123.36 -12.45
N SER A 159 47.37 122.98 -11.78
CA SER A 159 47.44 122.18 -10.54
C SER A 159 46.69 120.85 -10.70
N PRO A 160 47.35 119.69 -10.53
CA PRO A 160 46.70 118.39 -10.69
C PRO A 160 45.68 118.11 -9.58
N SER A 161 44.55 117.50 -9.95
CA SER A 161 43.49 117.14 -9.00
C SER A 161 43.87 115.94 -8.14
N LYS A 162 43.63 116.04 -6.84
CA LYS A 162 43.76 114.92 -5.88
C LYS A 162 42.50 114.04 -5.81
N ARG A 163 41.43 114.38 -6.55
CA ARG A 163 40.12 113.70 -6.52
C ARG A 163 39.65 113.32 -7.93
N LEU A 164 39.08 112.12 -8.04
CA LEU A 164 38.48 111.65 -9.30
C LEU A 164 37.25 112.50 -9.62
N ASN A 165 37.10 112.92 -10.88
CA ASN A 165 35.94 113.69 -11.32
C ASN A 165 34.71 112.77 -11.35
N LYS A 166 33.61 113.21 -10.73
CA LYS A 166 32.39 112.41 -10.55
C LYS A 166 31.20 113.12 -11.18
N GLY A 167 31.00 112.91 -12.49
CA GLY A 167 29.82 113.36 -13.21
C GLY A 167 28.53 112.66 -12.73
N VAL A 168 27.38 113.28 -12.97
CA VAL A 168 26.06 112.76 -12.57
C VAL A 168 25.81 111.38 -13.17
N LEU A 169 26.11 111.18 -14.46
CA LEU A 169 25.97 109.90 -15.15
C LEU A 169 26.89 108.80 -14.56
N GLY A 170 28.12 109.17 -14.18
CA GLY A 170 29.06 108.26 -13.52
C GLY A 170 28.68 107.89 -12.08
N ARG A 171 27.91 108.75 -11.38
CA ARG A 171 27.33 108.40 -10.07
C ARG A 171 26.14 107.46 -10.25
N PHE A 172 25.28 107.71 -11.23
CA PHE A 172 24.16 106.83 -11.55
C PHE A 172 24.62 105.41 -11.92
N PHE A 173 25.59 105.26 -12.83
CA PHE A 173 26.21 103.96 -13.13
C PHE A 173 26.88 103.31 -11.90
N GLY A 174 27.45 104.14 -11.02
CA GLY A 174 27.95 103.67 -9.73
C GLY A 174 26.83 103.10 -8.86
N GLY A 175 25.68 103.76 -8.83
CA GLY A 175 24.48 103.27 -8.18
C GLY A 175 23.99 101.97 -8.80
N ALA A 176 23.87 101.88 -10.12
CA ALA A 176 23.44 100.68 -10.82
C ALA A 176 24.33 99.45 -10.52
N MET A 177 25.66 99.61 -10.56
CA MET A 177 26.57 98.53 -10.13
C MET A 177 26.42 98.18 -8.65
N GLY A 178 26.11 99.17 -7.82
CA GLY A 178 25.76 98.96 -6.42
C GLY A 178 24.47 98.15 -6.27
N ALA A 179 23.41 98.45 -7.03
CA ALA A 179 22.17 97.69 -7.05
C ALA A 179 22.40 96.23 -7.45
N ILE A 180 23.18 95.96 -8.51
CA ILE A 180 23.54 94.60 -8.94
C ILE A 180 24.25 93.85 -7.81
N ARG A 181 25.20 94.51 -7.14
CA ARG A 181 25.85 93.94 -5.95
C ARG A 181 24.85 93.65 -4.83
N GLY A 182 23.95 94.59 -4.55
CA GLY A 182 22.93 94.46 -3.51
C GLY A 182 22.01 93.27 -3.78
N PHE A 183 21.60 93.09 -5.03
CA PHE A 183 20.79 91.96 -5.49
C PHE A 183 21.50 90.62 -5.26
N VAL A 184 22.75 90.46 -5.73
CA VAL A 184 23.52 89.21 -5.54
C VAL A 184 23.74 88.88 -4.05
N VAL A 185 23.96 89.90 -3.22
CA VAL A 185 24.13 89.70 -1.77
C VAL A 185 22.83 89.28 -1.10
N ALA A 186 21.71 89.92 -1.46
CA ALA A 186 20.41 89.57 -0.93
C ALA A 186 19.99 88.17 -1.36
N PHE A 187 20.22 87.83 -2.63
CA PHE A 187 19.94 86.51 -3.19
C PHE A 187 20.65 85.41 -2.39
N ILE A 188 21.95 85.56 -2.15
CA ILE A 188 22.74 84.54 -1.45
C ILE A 188 22.39 84.45 0.03
N PHE A 189 22.12 85.58 0.67
CA PHE A 189 21.65 85.58 2.05
C PHE A 189 20.29 84.87 2.20
N LEU A 190 19.46 84.91 1.17
CA LEU A 190 18.13 84.29 1.15
C LEU A 190 18.14 82.82 0.71
N ILE A 191 19.26 82.25 0.22
CA ILE A 191 19.29 80.87 -0.33
C ILE A 191 18.66 79.81 0.60
N PRO A 192 19.01 79.72 1.91
CA PRO A 192 18.40 78.72 2.79
C PRO A 192 16.88 78.89 2.91
N ILE A 193 16.41 80.13 2.95
CA ILE A 193 14.98 80.46 3.03
C ILE A 193 14.29 80.20 1.69
N ILE A 194 14.96 80.46 0.56
CA ILE A 194 14.42 80.23 -0.79
C ILE A 194 14.27 78.74 -1.07
N VAL A 195 15.24 77.91 -0.65
CA VAL A 195 15.18 76.45 -0.82
C VAL A 195 14.11 75.83 0.09
N ILE A 196 14.09 76.18 1.39
CA ILE A 196 13.04 75.71 2.32
C ILE A 196 11.64 76.20 1.89
N ALA A 197 11.52 77.46 1.47
CA ALA A 197 10.24 77.98 0.96
C ALA A 197 9.88 77.43 -0.42
N GLY A 198 10.86 76.96 -1.20
CA GLY A 198 10.66 76.27 -2.47
C GLY A 198 10.01 74.90 -2.26
N PHE A 199 10.42 74.19 -1.20
CA PHE A 199 9.77 72.95 -0.74
C PHE A 199 8.38 73.22 -0.15
N ALA A 200 8.24 74.21 0.74
CA ALA A 200 6.94 74.58 1.31
C ALA A 200 5.94 75.16 0.29
N GLY A 201 6.44 75.78 -0.79
CA GLY A 201 5.60 76.32 -1.87
C GLY A 201 4.88 75.25 -2.69
N ASN A 202 5.40 74.02 -2.71
CA ASN A 202 4.69 72.87 -3.28
C ASN A 202 3.54 72.43 -2.36
N VAL A 203 3.77 72.39 -1.03
CA VAL A 203 2.75 72.10 0.01
C VAL A 203 1.63 73.16 0.06
N THR A 204 1.92 74.42 -0.24
CA THR A 204 0.92 75.51 -0.10
C THR A 204 -0.08 75.57 -1.26
N ASN A 205 0.22 74.94 -2.41
CA ASN A 205 -0.69 74.88 -3.55
C ASN A 205 -1.77 73.79 -3.42
N ALA A 206 -1.64 72.89 -2.45
CA ALA A 206 -2.55 71.79 -2.21
C ALA A 206 -3.57 72.05 -1.08
N LEU A 207 -3.49 73.21 -0.41
CA LEU A 207 -4.54 73.67 0.50
C LEU A 207 -5.79 74.11 -0.29
N PRO A 208 -7.01 73.60 -0.01
CA PRO A 208 -8.23 74.09 -0.62
C PRO A 208 -8.45 75.56 -0.26
N GLY A 209 -8.21 76.44 -1.22
CA GLY A 209 -8.50 77.86 -1.09
C GLY A 209 -10.01 78.09 -1.05
N GLY A 210 -10.52 78.39 0.15
CA GLY A 210 -11.91 78.83 0.35
C GLY A 210 -12.31 79.97 -0.59
N ASP A 211 -13.49 79.78 -1.20
CA ASP A 211 -14.17 80.67 -2.14
C ASP A 211 -14.09 82.16 -1.78
N ASN A 212 -13.77 82.99 -2.78
CA ASN A 212 -14.57 84.18 -3.09
C ASN A 212 -14.18 84.81 -4.44
N SER A 213 -15.00 84.48 -5.44
CA SER A 213 -15.56 85.35 -6.50
C SER A 213 -14.89 86.70 -6.77
N ASN A 214 -14.44 86.95 -8.01
CA ASN A 214 -15.30 87.54 -9.06
C ASN A 214 -14.53 88.11 -10.28
N LEU A 215 -15.22 87.95 -11.42
CA LEU A 215 -15.29 88.87 -12.57
C LEU A 215 -14.15 88.87 -13.60
N SER A 216 -14.33 87.96 -14.56
CA SER A 216 -14.18 88.23 -16.00
C SER A 216 -14.73 89.61 -16.41
N LEU A 217 -13.95 90.34 -17.22
CA LEU A 217 -14.47 91.31 -18.18
C LEU A 217 -13.67 91.23 -19.48
N SER A 218 -14.43 90.95 -20.54
CA SER A 218 -14.06 90.69 -21.92
C SER A 218 -13.43 91.88 -22.67
N ASN A 219 -12.64 91.52 -23.68
CA ASN A 219 -12.07 92.36 -24.74
C ASN A 219 -13.08 93.30 -25.41
N ASP A 220 -12.63 94.52 -25.74
CA ASP A 220 -12.93 95.07 -27.06
C ASP A 220 -11.81 96.03 -27.56
N ASN A 221 -11.19 95.58 -28.66
CA ASN A 221 -10.55 96.34 -29.74
C ASN A 221 -9.78 97.64 -29.45
N GLN A 222 -8.44 97.57 -29.54
CA GLN A 222 -7.72 98.36 -30.55
C GLN A 222 -6.31 97.83 -30.84
N GLN A 223 -5.97 97.88 -32.13
CA GLN A 223 -4.80 97.38 -32.84
C GLN A 223 -3.43 97.58 -32.16
N ILE A 224 -2.79 96.44 -31.88
CA ILE A 224 -1.40 96.06 -32.17
C ILE A 224 -0.39 97.22 -32.35
N ILE A 225 0.46 97.39 -31.34
CA ILE A 225 1.89 97.61 -31.57
C ILE A 225 2.58 96.33 -31.11
N ALA A 226 3.19 95.61 -32.05
CA ALA A 226 3.96 94.41 -31.75
C ALA A 226 5.12 94.78 -30.81
N ILE A 227 5.03 94.33 -29.57
CA ILE A 227 6.14 94.31 -28.63
C ILE A 227 7.09 93.22 -29.14
N PRO A 228 8.39 93.49 -29.37
CA PRO A 228 9.35 92.48 -29.80
C PRO A 228 9.30 91.26 -28.86
N SER A 229 9.43 90.04 -29.38
CA SER A 229 9.37 88.79 -28.61
C SER A 229 10.29 88.82 -27.37
N GLU A 230 11.46 89.44 -27.52
CA GLU A 230 12.44 89.64 -26.44
C GLU A 230 11.92 90.48 -25.27
N VAL A 231 11.00 91.42 -25.52
CA VAL A 231 10.38 92.27 -24.49
C VAL A 231 9.14 91.61 -23.89
N GLN A 232 8.44 90.76 -24.65
CA GLN A 232 7.33 89.95 -24.15
C GLN A 232 7.84 88.84 -23.22
N ASP A 233 8.97 88.21 -23.54
CA ASP A 233 9.65 87.25 -22.66
C ASP A 233 10.14 87.91 -21.38
N ILE A 234 10.66 89.15 -21.46
CA ILE A 234 11.03 89.94 -20.28
C ILE A 234 9.79 90.32 -19.44
N LEU A 235 8.66 90.66 -20.08
CA LEU A 235 7.41 91.01 -19.38
C LEU A 235 6.73 89.78 -18.77
N ASN A 236 6.78 88.61 -19.42
CA ASN A 236 6.31 87.33 -18.87
C ASN A 236 7.19 86.88 -17.70
N ASN A 237 8.52 87.00 -17.83
CA ASN A 237 9.45 86.79 -16.71
C ASN A 237 9.16 87.76 -15.55
N ILE A 238 8.84 89.03 -15.82
CA ILE A 238 8.48 90.02 -14.78
C ILE A 238 7.12 89.69 -14.13
N ASN A 239 6.18 89.11 -14.86
CA ASN A 239 4.89 88.67 -14.33
C ASN A 239 5.05 87.39 -13.47
N ASP A 240 5.84 86.42 -13.92
CA ASP A 240 6.22 85.22 -13.16
C ASP A 240 7.03 85.56 -11.90
N MET A 241 7.90 86.58 -11.97
CA MET A 241 8.64 87.12 -10.81
C MET A 241 7.71 87.71 -9.74
N ASN A 242 6.55 88.23 -10.15
CA ASN A 242 5.58 88.85 -9.24
C ASN A 242 4.67 87.80 -8.57
N GLN A 243 4.41 86.68 -9.24
CA GLN A 243 3.56 85.60 -8.74
C GLN A 243 4.34 84.54 -7.93
N ASN A 244 5.59 84.23 -8.31
CA ASN A 244 6.35 83.08 -7.79
C ASN A 244 7.65 83.44 -7.02
N GLY A 245 7.96 84.73 -6.84
CA GLY A 245 9.12 85.18 -6.05
C GLY A 245 10.48 84.97 -6.71
N LEU A 246 11.57 85.08 -5.92
CA LEU A 246 12.96 84.96 -6.44
C LEU A 246 13.32 83.54 -6.91
N GLY A 247 12.61 82.52 -6.44
CA GLY A 247 12.81 81.12 -6.85
C GLY A 247 12.44 80.83 -8.31
N ALA A 248 11.56 81.63 -8.93
CA ALA A 248 11.25 81.49 -10.36
C ALA A 248 12.43 81.89 -11.26
N MET A 249 13.25 82.87 -10.84
CA MET A 249 14.45 83.28 -11.60
C MET A 249 15.53 82.19 -11.59
N THR A 250 15.67 81.45 -10.49
CA THR A 250 16.72 80.43 -10.31
C THR A 250 16.41 79.12 -11.02
N ARG A 251 15.14 78.75 -11.13
CA ARG A 251 14.68 77.57 -11.89
C ARG A 251 15.09 77.60 -13.36
N SER A 252 15.20 78.78 -13.97
CA SER A 252 15.65 78.94 -15.36
C SER A 252 17.15 78.73 -15.58
N ILE A 253 17.95 78.74 -14.52
CA ILE A 253 19.41 78.57 -14.57
C ILE A 253 19.75 77.24 -13.90
N THR A 254 19.88 76.18 -14.70
CA THR A 254 20.22 74.84 -14.21
C THR A 254 21.73 74.58 -14.34
N ILE A 255 22.32 74.02 -13.29
CA ILE A 255 23.70 73.53 -13.27
C ILE A 255 23.66 72.08 -12.80
N GLY A 256 23.96 71.15 -13.72
CA GLY A 256 23.86 69.71 -13.42
C GLY A 256 22.43 69.24 -13.15
N GLY A 257 21.43 69.78 -13.87
CA GLY A 257 20.01 69.44 -13.72
C GLY A 257 19.29 70.17 -12.58
N LYS A 258 20.01 70.60 -11.54
CA LYS A 258 19.45 71.33 -10.38
C LYS A 258 19.45 72.86 -10.63
N SER A 259 18.46 73.58 -10.09
CA SER A 259 18.40 75.05 -10.16
C SER A 259 19.59 75.68 -9.40
N ILE A 260 20.04 76.88 -9.79
CA ILE A 260 21.27 77.48 -9.26
C ILE A 260 21.26 77.69 -7.74
N ASP A 261 20.10 77.99 -7.14
CA ASP A 261 19.89 78.03 -5.69
C ASP A 261 20.01 76.66 -5.03
N ARG A 262 19.38 75.63 -5.60
CA ARG A 262 19.48 74.23 -5.16
C ARG A 262 20.91 73.71 -5.25
N TYR A 263 21.58 73.95 -6.37
CA TYR A 263 22.98 73.59 -6.57
C TYR A 263 23.92 74.26 -5.54
N ILE A 264 23.70 75.55 -5.24
CA ILE A 264 24.50 76.25 -4.22
C ILE A 264 24.17 75.74 -2.81
N PHE A 265 22.90 75.43 -2.52
CA PHE A 265 22.47 74.89 -1.25
C PHE A 265 23.09 73.53 -0.98
N ASP A 266 22.94 72.57 -1.90
CA ASP A 266 23.49 71.22 -1.77
C ASP A 266 25.02 71.29 -1.61
N LYS A 267 25.72 72.11 -2.40
CA LYS A 267 27.18 72.30 -2.27
C LYS A 267 27.63 72.88 -0.94
N VAL A 268 26.78 73.64 -0.24
CA VAL A 268 27.11 74.27 1.05
C VAL A 268 26.71 73.38 2.23
N PHE A 269 25.58 72.67 2.11
CA PHE A 269 24.95 71.91 3.19
C PHE A 269 25.05 70.38 3.03
N THR A 270 25.92 69.88 2.15
CA THR A 270 26.35 68.48 2.15
C THR A 270 27.45 68.27 3.19
N THR A 271 27.25 67.36 4.13
CA THR A 271 28.27 66.91 5.09
C THR A 271 28.82 65.55 4.68
N LYS A 272 30.03 65.25 5.16
CA LYS A 272 30.70 63.96 4.89
C LYS A 272 30.80 63.22 6.19
N VAL A 273 30.28 62.01 6.22
CA VAL A 273 30.47 61.07 7.31
C VAL A 273 31.59 60.11 6.91
N VAL A 274 32.51 59.86 7.82
CA VAL A 274 33.58 58.87 7.64
C VAL A 274 33.33 57.79 8.68
N ASP A 275 33.03 56.57 8.23
CA ASP A 275 32.84 55.43 9.13
C ASP A 275 34.22 54.89 9.61
N ALA A 276 34.21 54.00 10.61
CA ALA A 276 35.38 53.34 11.17
C ALA A 276 36.24 52.56 10.14
N THR A 277 35.68 52.28 8.96
CA THR A 277 36.33 51.60 7.82
C THR A 277 36.93 52.56 6.77
N ASP A 278 37.03 53.87 7.05
CA ASP A 278 37.51 54.94 6.14
C ASP A 278 36.62 55.17 4.89
N THR A 279 35.41 54.61 4.85
CA THR A 279 34.40 54.87 3.82
C THR A 279 33.73 56.23 4.03
N VAL A 280 33.51 56.99 2.94
CA VAL A 280 33.00 58.38 3.00
C VAL A 280 31.61 58.46 2.38
N THR A 281 30.59 58.61 3.23
CA THR A 281 29.18 58.83 2.81
C THR A 281 28.88 60.32 2.83
N ASN A 282 28.21 60.84 1.79
CA ASN A 282 27.80 62.24 1.74
C ASN A 282 26.35 62.35 2.20
N LEU A 283 26.08 63.06 3.30
CA LEU A 283 24.71 63.37 3.71
C LEU A 283 24.31 64.71 3.09
N ASN A 284 23.36 64.67 2.16
CA ASN A 284 22.83 65.86 1.53
C ASN A 284 21.53 66.29 2.23
N PHE A 285 21.64 67.26 3.14
CA PHE A 285 20.48 67.82 3.85
C PHE A 285 19.39 68.36 2.92
N GLY A 286 19.78 68.71 1.70
CA GLY A 286 18.85 69.09 0.67
C GLY A 286 17.89 67.98 0.26
N GLU A 287 18.39 66.77 0.07
CA GLU A 287 17.61 65.59 -0.35
C GLU A 287 16.78 65.04 0.83
N GLU A 288 17.32 65.05 2.05
CA GLU A 288 16.57 64.70 3.27
C GLU A 288 15.35 65.60 3.54
N LEU A 289 15.51 66.92 3.35
CA LEU A 289 14.37 67.85 3.48
C LEU A 289 13.31 67.65 2.39
N GLU A 290 13.72 67.18 1.21
CA GLU A 290 12.80 66.90 0.11
C GLU A 290 11.96 65.65 0.42
N GLY A 291 12.57 64.60 0.97
CA GLY A 291 11.85 63.41 1.46
C GLY A 291 10.87 63.71 2.59
N ILE A 292 11.30 64.42 3.63
CA ILE A 292 10.43 64.78 4.78
C ILE A 292 9.25 65.65 4.33
N VAL A 293 9.49 66.64 3.47
CA VAL A 293 8.42 67.50 2.95
C VAL A 293 7.51 66.75 1.97
N GLY A 294 8.05 65.80 1.20
CA GLY A 294 7.28 64.90 0.34
C GLY A 294 6.25 64.10 1.13
N ILE A 295 6.68 63.41 2.19
CA ILE A 295 5.80 62.67 3.11
C ILE A 295 4.73 63.58 3.72
N VAL A 296 5.11 64.75 4.22
CA VAL A 296 4.15 65.71 4.81
C VAL A 296 3.15 66.22 3.77
N SER A 297 3.55 66.39 2.50
CA SER A 297 2.63 66.76 1.42
C SER A 297 1.61 65.66 1.18
N ILE A 298 2.02 64.40 1.06
CA ILE A 298 1.12 63.26 0.88
C ILE A 298 0.12 63.17 2.03
N LEU A 299 0.61 63.26 3.28
CA LEU A 299 -0.24 63.21 4.48
C LEU A 299 -1.26 64.38 4.55
N MET A 300 -0.91 65.55 4.01
CA MET A 300 -1.82 66.69 3.93
C MET A 300 -2.78 66.62 2.73
N ASP A 301 -2.30 66.16 1.57
CA ASP A 301 -3.02 66.15 0.30
C ASP A 301 -4.05 65.01 0.26
N GLY A 302 -3.72 63.86 0.86
CA GLY A 302 -4.64 62.74 1.05
C GLY A 302 -5.59 62.90 2.26
N GLY A 303 -5.52 64.01 3.01
CA GLY A 303 -6.46 64.31 4.09
C GLY A 303 -6.26 63.52 5.39
N TYR A 304 -5.19 62.72 5.50
CA TYR A 304 -4.87 61.89 6.68
C TYR A 304 -4.66 62.70 7.98
N LEU A 305 -4.39 64.00 7.87
CA LEU A 305 -4.19 64.92 8.99
C LEU A 305 -5.42 65.78 9.33
N ASP A 306 -6.56 65.55 8.67
CA ASP A 306 -7.81 66.27 8.95
C ASP A 306 -8.45 65.81 10.27
N ASP A 307 -9.06 66.74 11.00
CA ASP A 307 -9.70 66.47 12.31
C ASP A 307 -10.85 65.43 12.24
N ASN A 308 -11.36 65.13 11.03
CA ASN A 308 -12.44 64.16 10.78
C ASN A 308 -11.95 62.90 10.05
N PHE A 309 -10.64 62.71 9.89
CA PHE A 309 -10.09 61.50 9.27
C PHE A 309 -10.44 60.27 10.10
N ASP A 310 -11.02 59.27 9.44
CA ASP A 310 -11.34 57.98 10.05
C ASP A 310 -10.40 56.93 9.48
N TYR A 311 -9.53 56.40 10.33
CA TYR A 311 -8.52 55.45 9.89
C TYR A 311 -9.14 54.11 9.45
N THR A 312 -10.39 53.81 9.83
CA THR A 312 -11.07 52.59 9.39
C THR A 312 -11.40 52.61 7.89
N GLN A 313 -11.38 53.80 7.27
CA GLN A 313 -11.65 53.99 5.83
C GLN A 313 -10.41 53.83 4.94
N ILE A 314 -9.26 53.45 5.51
CA ILE A 314 -8.07 53.15 4.71
C ILE A 314 -8.30 51.82 3.97
N ASP A 315 -8.15 51.87 2.65
CA ASP A 315 -8.31 50.73 1.73
C ASP A 315 -7.26 50.78 0.59
N GLU A 316 -7.39 49.88 -0.39
CA GLU A 316 -6.51 49.79 -1.58
C GLU A 316 -6.33 51.14 -2.31
N THR A 317 -7.33 52.03 -2.29
CA THR A 317 -7.24 53.34 -2.98
C THR A 317 -6.20 54.28 -2.37
N ASN A 318 -5.73 53.99 -1.16
CA ASN A 318 -4.69 54.73 -0.46
C ASN A 318 -3.27 54.22 -0.74
N LEU A 319 -3.10 53.13 -1.50
CA LEU A 319 -1.78 52.52 -1.71
C LEU A 319 -0.79 53.43 -2.44
N GLU A 320 -1.23 54.22 -3.43
CA GLU A 320 -0.35 55.17 -4.15
C GLU A 320 0.27 56.21 -3.20
N ASP A 321 -0.49 56.66 -2.19
CA ASP A 321 0.01 57.57 -1.16
C ASP A 321 1.01 56.87 -0.23
N ILE A 322 0.71 55.63 0.19
CA ILE A 322 1.55 54.85 1.10
C ILE A 322 2.87 54.44 0.42
N GLU A 323 2.82 53.97 -0.83
CA GLU A 323 4.00 53.63 -1.64
C GLU A 323 4.94 54.84 -1.77
N ALA A 324 4.38 56.02 -2.03
CA ALA A 324 5.15 57.24 -2.13
C ALA A 324 5.80 57.64 -0.79
N ILE A 325 5.14 57.41 0.35
CA ILE A 325 5.72 57.60 1.69
C ILE A 325 6.91 56.65 1.91
N PHE A 326 6.73 55.36 1.65
CA PHE A 326 7.81 54.37 1.83
C PHE A 326 8.96 54.57 0.84
N THR A 327 8.69 55.02 -0.38
CA THR A 327 9.71 55.44 -1.35
C THR A 327 10.56 56.58 -0.81
N TYR A 328 9.94 57.59 -0.17
CA TYR A 328 10.69 58.69 0.46
C TYR A 328 11.50 58.25 1.68
N ILE A 329 11.01 57.28 2.45
CA ILE A 329 11.73 56.69 3.59
C ILE A 329 12.93 55.87 3.09
N SER A 330 12.72 55.01 2.08
CA SER A 330 13.73 54.17 1.44
C SER A 330 14.88 54.97 0.84
N GLN A 331 14.60 56.15 0.27
CA GLN A 331 15.60 57.04 -0.32
C GLN A 331 16.36 57.92 0.68
N SER A 332 16.09 57.83 1.99
CA SER A 332 16.77 58.64 3.02
C SER A 332 18.18 58.12 3.28
N ASP A 333 19.19 58.89 2.85
CA ASP A 333 20.60 58.64 3.18
C ASP A 333 20.84 58.68 4.72
N LEU A 334 20.03 59.46 5.44
CA LEU A 334 20.07 59.56 6.90
C LEU A 334 19.63 58.25 7.57
N LEU A 335 18.48 57.68 7.17
CA LEU A 335 17.97 56.43 7.73
C LEU A 335 18.83 55.24 7.32
N ASN A 336 19.24 55.17 6.05
CA ASN A 336 20.13 54.14 5.52
C ASN A 336 21.53 54.16 6.17
N TYR A 337 21.94 55.28 6.78
CA TYR A 337 23.14 55.35 7.61
C TYR A 337 22.86 55.04 9.09
N LEU A 338 21.77 55.56 9.65
CA LEU A 338 21.45 55.45 11.08
C LEU A 338 21.08 54.04 11.51
N ILE A 339 20.32 53.32 10.70
CA ILE A 339 19.76 52.01 11.08
C ILE A 339 20.86 50.94 11.12
N PRO A 340 21.67 50.70 10.07
CA PRO A 340 22.80 49.76 10.14
C PRO A 340 23.78 50.10 11.27
N PHE A 341 23.99 51.39 11.54
CA PHE A 341 24.83 51.85 12.62
C PHE A 341 24.25 51.50 14.01
N ALA A 342 22.98 51.83 14.23
CA ALA A 342 22.28 51.52 15.48
C ALA A 342 22.21 50.01 15.74
N ILE A 343 22.10 49.22 14.67
CA ILE A 343 22.16 47.76 14.72
C ILE A 343 23.56 47.28 15.09
N ARG A 344 24.60 47.69 14.36
CA ARG A 344 25.98 47.24 14.61
C ARG A 344 26.45 47.46 16.05
N GLU A 345 26.14 48.62 16.62
CA GLU A 345 26.61 48.99 17.97
C GLU A 345 25.57 48.70 19.07
N GLY A 346 24.28 48.76 18.76
CA GLY A 346 23.20 48.63 19.73
C GLY A 346 22.66 47.20 19.87
N LEU A 347 22.66 46.41 18.80
CA LEU A 347 22.14 45.04 18.82
C LEU A 347 22.94 44.11 19.75
N PRO A 348 24.29 44.13 19.78
CA PRO A 348 25.04 43.27 20.70
C PRO A 348 24.76 43.60 22.17
N ILE A 349 24.50 44.88 22.47
CA ILE A 349 24.15 45.34 23.82
C ILE A 349 22.74 44.86 24.17
N ALA A 350 21.77 45.12 23.29
CA ALA A 350 20.39 44.70 23.49
C ALA A 350 20.27 43.18 23.68
N LEU A 351 21.02 42.39 22.88
CA LEU A 351 21.07 40.94 23.01
C LEU A 351 21.80 40.50 24.28
N SER A 352 22.90 41.15 24.70
CA SER A 352 23.56 40.85 25.97
C SER A 352 22.72 41.18 27.21
N GLU A 353 21.71 42.06 27.09
CA GLU A 353 20.73 42.35 28.15
C GLU A 353 19.54 41.38 28.14
N LEU A 354 19.21 40.81 26.97
CA LEU A 354 18.10 39.86 26.79
C LEU A 354 18.52 38.39 26.94
N THR A 355 19.82 38.09 26.82
CA THR A 355 20.41 36.75 26.87
C THR A 355 21.46 36.64 27.96
N ASP A 356 21.84 35.41 28.33
CA ASP A 356 22.93 35.16 29.30
C ASP A 356 24.33 35.20 28.64
N TYR A 357 24.43 35.58 27.37
CA TYR A 357 25.69 35.67 26.64
C TYR A 357 26.48 36.92 27.03
N GLU A 358 27.75 36.76 27.42
CA GLU A 358 28.66 37.90 27.60
C GLU A 358 28.94 38.61 26.25
N ASN A 359 28.93 37.87 25.15
CA ASN A 359 29.04 38.39 23.78
C ASN A 359 28.31 37.45 22.79
N PRO A 360 27.26 37.91 22.09
CA PRO A 360 26.50 37.07 21.15
C PRO A 360 27.32 36.62 19.91
N TYR A 361 28.46 37.25 19.60
CA TYR A 361 29.35 36.82 18.52
C TYR A 361 30.28 35.65 18.88
N ASP A 362 30.24 35.15 20.12
CA ASP A 362 31.10 34.03 20.53
C ASP A 362 30.59 32.67 19.99
N ARG A 363 29.33 32.62 19.53
CA ARG A 363 28.74 31.46 18.84
C ARG A 363 28.78 31.69 17.31
N PRO A 364 29.34 30.77 16.51
CA PRO A 364 29.47 30.94 15.07
C PRO A 364 28.14 31.18 14.33
N ASP A 365 27.07 30.54 14.75
CA ASP A 365 25.79 30.54 14.03
C ASP A 365 24.99 31.81 14.35
N THR A 366 24.91 32.18 15.64
CA THR A 366 24.45 33.52 16.05
C THR A 366 25.27 34.62 15.37
N ALA A 367 26.60 34.49 15.28
CA ALA A 367 27.44 35.48 14.60
C ALA A 367 27.09 35.62 13.10
N SER A 368 26.83 34.49 12.42
CA SER A 368 26.47 34.47 11.00
C SER A 368 25.12 35.15 10.74
N ALA A 369 24.10 34.87 11.55
CA ALA A 369 22.79 35.53 11.48
C ALA A 369 22.88 37.04 11.79
N LEU A 370 23.70 37.44 12.76
CA LEU A 370 23.94 38.86 13.08
C LEU A 370 24.70 39.57 11.97
N GLU A 371 25.69 38.93 11.34
CA GLU A 371 26.40 39.47 10.18
C GLU A 371 25.43 39.69 9.01
N ALA A 372 24.58 38.70 8.70
CA ALA A 372 23.53 38.81 7.70
C ALA A 372 22.58 39.98 8.00
N PHE A 373 22.08 40.09 9.23
CA PHE A 373 21.22 41.21 9.66
C PHE A 373 21.91 42.58 9.54
N THR A 374 23.20 42.67 9.85
CA THR A 374 23.96 43.93 9.70
C THR A 374 24.22 44.33 8.24
N SER A 375 24.05 43.38 7.31
CA SER A 375 24.27 43.56 5.88
C SER A 375 23.01 43.87 5.05
N ILE A 376 21.83 43.84 5.69
CA ILE A 376 20.53 44.15 5.08
C ILE A 376 20.54 45.52 4.39
N ASP A 377 19.98 45.55 3.17
CA ASP A 377 19.73 46.80 2.47
C ASP A 377 18.40 47.40 2.97
N TRP A 378 18.48 48.30 3.93
CA TRP A 378 17.32 48.97 4.52
C TRP A 378 16.45 49.71 3.50
N SER A 379 17.00 50.09 2.34
CA SER A 379 16.22 50.67 1.25
C SER A 379 15.21 49.66 0.70
N ASN A 380 15.63 48.40 0.50
CA ASN A 380 14.76 47.32 0.05
C ASN A 380 13.87 46.81 1.19
N GLU A 381 14.38 46.73 2.42
CA GLU A 381 13.59 46.27 3.58
C GLU A 381 12.42 47.22 3.90
N PHE A 382 12.56 48.53 3.70
CA PHE A 382 11.41 49.45 3.77
C PHE A 382 10.39 49.21 2.66
N MET A 383 10.80 48.78 1.47
CA MET A 383 9.88 48.41 0.41
C MET A 383 9.22 47.04 0.66
N ASN A 384 9.91 46.10 1.31
CA ASN A 384 9.30 44.85 1.80
C ASN A 384 8.22 45.14 2.85
N LEU A 385 8.46 46.08 3.77
CA LEU A 385 7.44 46.57 4.71
C LEU A 385 6.23 47.22 4.01
N TYR A 386 6.46 47.94 2.91
CA TYR A 386 5.38 48.43 2.06
C TYR A 386 4.61 47.27 1.43
N GLY A 387 5.30 46.25 0.89
CA GLY A 387 4.68 45.07 0.29
C GLY A 387 3.75 44.32 1.26
N ILE A 388 4.06 44.29 2.56
CA ILE A 388 3.14 43.76 3.58
C ILE A 388 1.88 44.62 3.68
N ILE A 389 2.03 45.95 3.73
CA ILE A 389 0.89 46.87 3.82
C ILE A 389 0.03 46.82 2.54
N GLU A 390 0.68 46.68 1.38
CA GLU A 390 0.05 46.45 0.08
C GLU A 390 -0.82 45.19 0.11
N ALA A 391 -0.23 44.03 0.43
CA ALA A 391 -0.97 42.78 0.54
C ALA A 391 -2.12 42.83 1.57
N VAL A 392 -1.91 43.51 2.70
CA VAL A 392 -2.94 43.66 3.75
C VAL A 392 -4.13 44.48 3.26
N LEU A 393 -3.89 45.57 2.52
CA LEU A 393 -4.95 46.44 2.01
C LEU A 393 -5.60 45.92 0.72
N GLU A 394 -4.92 45.06 -0.04
CA GLU A 394 -5.51 44.26 -1.13
C GLU A 394 -6.47 43.18 -0.57
N PHE A 395 -6.11 42.54 0.54
CA PHE A 395 -6.99 41.59 1.24
C PHE A 395 -8.26 42.24 1.77
N GLY A 396 -8.16 43.40 2.43
CA GLY A 396 -9.34 44.12 2.90
C GLY A 396 -9.03 45.48 3.51
N SER A 397 -10.08 46.31 3.62
CA SER A 397 -9.99 47.59 4.31
C SER A 397 -9.68 47.42 5.80
N ILE A 398 -9.22 48.48 6.48
CA ILE A 398 -8.98 48.43 7.94
C ILE A 398 -10.26 48.08 8.71
N GLU A 399 -11.43 48.54 8.26
CA GLU A 399 -12.72 48.15 8.86
C GLU A 399 -12.98 46.64 8.72
N GLU A 400 -12.78 46.06 7.54
CA GLU A 400 -12.95 44.62 7.30
C GLU A 400 -11.93 43.76 8.07
N LEU A 401 -10.67 44.20 8.15
CA LEU A 401 -9.64 43.54 8.97
C LEU A 401 -10.00 43.54 10.46
N MET A 402 -10.57 44.63 10.95
CA MET A 402 -11.07 44.71 12.32
C MET A 402 -12.28 43.78 12.53
N ASP A 403 -13.17 43.66 11.54
CA ASP A 403 -14.29 42.71 11.58
C ASP A 403 -13.80 41.24 11.62
N TYR A 404 -12.80 40.87 10.81
CA TYR A 404 -12.16 39.55 10.90
C TYR A 404 -11.48 39.31 12.25
N ALA A 405 -10.84 40.33 12.83
CA ALA A 405 -10.23 40.22 14.16
C ALA A 405 -11.26 40.06 15.29
N ASP A 406 -12.43 40.68 15.16
CA ASP A 406 -13.54 40.57 16.10
C ASP A 406 -14.33 39.26 15.93
N GLN A 407 -14.34 38.67 14.72
CA GLN A 407 -14.99 37.39 14.40
C GLN A 407 -14.08 36.47 13.57
N PRO A 408 -13.06 35.84 14.18
CA PRO A 408 -12.08 35.01 13.46
C PRO A 408 -12.70 33.86 12.65
N ASP A 409 -13.84 33.31 13.08
CA ASP A 409 -14.54 32.22 12.39
C ASP A 409 -14.96 32.59 10.95
N THR A 410 -15.11 33.89 10.66
CA THR A 410 -15.43 34.37 9.30
C THR A 410 -14.30 34.19 8.30
N LEU A 411 -13.05 34.02 8.78
CA LEU A 411 -11.91 33.66 7.93
C LEU A 411 -12.05 32.27 7.31
N LEU A 412 -12.83 31.37 7.90
CA LEU A 412 -13.07 30.04 7.34
C LEU A 412 -13.99 30.10 6.12
N ALA A 413 -14.77 31.18 5.94
CA ALA A 413 -15.74 31.33 4.86
C ALA A 413 -15.23 32.25 3.73
N LEU A 414 -13.90 32.45 3.63
CA LEU A 414 -13.30 33.24 2.55
C LEU A 414 -13.49 32.54 1.20
N SER A 415 -13.64 33.34 0.14
CA SER A 415 -13.55 32.83 -1.23
C SER A 415 -12.10 32.50 -1.60
N PRO A 416 -11.85 31.64 -2.60
CA PRO A 416 -10.49 31.32 -3.06
C PRO A 416 -9.63 32.56 -3.36
N GLU A 417 -10.17 33.54 -4.09
CA GLU A 417 -9.49 34.82 -4.38
C GLU A 417 -9.08 35.56 -3.10
N LYS A 418 -9.90 35.49 -2.03
CA LYS A 418 -9.62 36.15 -0.75
C LYS A 418 -8.69 35.30 0.14
N GLY A 419 -8.67 33.98 -0.06
CA GLY A 419 -7.67 33.09 0.52
C GLY A 419 -6.27 33.36 -0.05
N GLU A 420 -6.16 33.56 -1.37
CA GLU A 420 -4.92 33.97 -2.04
C GLU A 420 -4.44 35.34 -1.53
N ASP A 421 -5.34 36.32 -1.38
CA ASP A 421 -5.00 37.62 -0.79
C ASP A 421 -4.45 37.47 0.66
N LEU A 422 -5.02 36.56 1.46
CA LEU A 422 -4.55 36.28 2.82
C LEU A 422 -3.15 35.65 2.82
N THR A 423 -2.90 34.70 1.93
CA THR A 423 -1.61 34.00 1.83
C THR A 423 -0.54 34.92 1.26
N ASN A 424 -0.90 35.87 0.39
CA ASN A 424 -0.01 36.94 -0.09
C ASN A 424 0.49 37.84 1.04
N ILE A 425 -0.29 38.08 2.10
CA ILE A 425 0.21 38.78 3.31
C ILE A 425 1.32 37.97 3.98
N ILE A 426 1.15 36.65 4.09
CA ILE A 426 2.12 35.74 4.70
C ILE A 426 3.39 35.69 3.84
N ARG A 427 3.27 35.60 2.50
CA ARG A 427 4.41 35.66 1.57
C ARG A 427 5.15 37.00 1.65
N ALA A 428 4.42 38.11 1.69
CA ALA A 428 5.01 39.44 1.86
C ALA A 428 5.78 39.56 3.18
N PHE A 429 5.28 38.96 4.26
CA PHE A 429 6.02 38.84 5.52
C PHE A 429 7.28 37.96 5.36
N GLY A 430 7.18 36.84 4.65
CA GLY A 430 8.31 35.96 4.33
C GLY A 430 9.41 36.62 3.48
N ASN A 431 9.14 37.72 2.79
CA ASN A 431 10.16 38.46 2.02
C ASN A 431 11.02 39.41 2.88
N MET A 432 10.73 39.55 4.17
CA MET A 432 11.48 40.43 5.08
C MET A 432 12.87 39.86 5.39
N GLU A 433 13.93 40.59 5.02
CA GLU A 433 15.32 40.17 5.28
C GLU A 433 15.62 40.15 6.79
N SER A 434 14.90 40.95 7.59
CA SER A 434 15.05 41.00 9.05
C SER A 434 14.67 39.71 9.79
N LEU A 435 13.96 38.78 9.13
CA LEU A 435 13.61 37.47 9.68
C LEU A 435 14.83 36.60 9.97
N VAL A 436 16.01 36.93 9.43
CA VAL A 436 17.28 36.24 9.72
C VAL A 436 17.62 36.22 11.21
N LEU A 437 17.06 37.15 12.00
CA LEU A 437 17.20 37.17 13.45
C LEU A 437 16.48 36.00 14.15
N ILE A 438 15.53 35.32 13.50
CA ILE A 438 14.89 34.11 14.03
C ILE A 438 15.95 33.03 14.26
N ASN A 439 16.92 32.87 13.34
CA ASN A 439 18.01 31.90 13.47
C ASN A 439 18.88 32.17 14.71
N ALA A 440 19.22 33.44 14.96
CA ALA A 440 19.94 33.83 16.18
C ALA A 440 19.09 33.60 17.45
N GLY A 441 17.79 33.84 17.38
CA GLY A 441 16.85 33.55 18.47
C GLY A 441 16.73 32.05 18.77
N LEU A 442 16.74 31.21 17.74
CA LEU A 442 16.70 29.76 17.85
C LEU A 442 18.00 29.20 18.43
N ASP A 443 19.17 29.63 17.95
CA ASP A 443 20.47 29.25 18.52
C ASP A 443 20.55 29.63 20.02
N TYR A 444 19.99 30.79 20.41
CA TYR A 444 19.85 31.12 21.83
C TYR A 444 18.87 30.20 22.57
N ALA A 445 17.69 29.95 22.00
CA ALA A 445 16.66 29.11 22.63
C ALA A 445 17.17 27.71 22.97
N VAL A 446 18.02 27.13 22.11
CA VAL A 446 18.68 25.83 22.31
C VAL A 446 19.58 25.82 23.56
N THR A 447 20.13 26.97 23.97
CA THR A 447 20.98 27.05 25.16
C THR A 447 20.21 27.15 26.48
N LEU A 448 18.91 27.45 26.43
CA LEU A 448 18.10 27.63 27.64
C LEU A 448 17.90 26.32 28.40
N ASP A 449 18.12 26.34 29.71
CA ASP A 449 17.91 25.18 30.60
C ASP A 449 16.48 24.61 30.47
N GLN A 450 15.48 25.46 30.21
CA GLN A 450 14.10 25.03 30.01
C GLN A 450 13.96 24.16 28.76
N PHE A 451 14.58 24.55 27.64
CA PHE A 451 14.57 23.80 26.39
C PHE A 451 15.37 22.50 26.53
N LYS A 452 16.57 22.56 27.11
CA LYS A 452 17.40 21.38 27.39
C LYS A 452 16.70 20.38 28.32
N SER A 453 15.96 20.86 29.32
CA SER A 453 15.22 20.00 30.25
C SER A 453 14.01 19.28 29.64
N ALA A 454 13.54 19.74 28.48
CA ALA A 454 12.49 19.05 27.73
C ALA A 454 13.01 17.79 27.03
N ILE A 455 14.32 17.72 26.76
CA ILE A 455 14.98 16.56 26.15
C ILE A 455 15.55 15.67 27.24
N THR A 456 14.80 14.62 27.58
CA THR A 456 15.17 13.66 28.63
C THR A 456 15.75 12.35 28.10
N TRP A 457 15.72 12.15 26.78
CA TRP A 457 16.14 10.92 26.11
C TRP A 457 17.60 10.89 25.68
N VAL A 458 18.30 12.02 25.77
CA VAL A 458 19.73 12.15 25.51
C VAL A 458 20.45 12.43 26.83
N ALA A 459 21.68 11.94 26.98
CA ALA A 459 22.48 12.20 28.17
C ALA A 459 22.70 13.71 28.37
N PRO A 460 22.56 14.27 29.59
CA PRO A 460 22.62 15.72 29.82
C PRO A 460 23.87 16.42 29.27
N GLU A 461 24.99 15.71 29.20
CA GLU A 461 26.25 16.17 28.61
C GLU A 461 26.23 16.32 27.08
N ASP A 462 25.35 15.58 26.38
CA ASP A 462 25.28 15.48 24.92
C ASP A 462 24.04 16.18 24.33
N VAL A 463 23.10 16.66 25.16
CA VAL A 463 21.85 17.32 24.73
C VAL A 463 22.11 18.54 23.83
N GLU A 464 23.12 19.35 24.15
CA GLU A 464 23.43 20.56 23.36
C GLU A 464 23.94 20.19 21.96
N ASP A 465 24.84 19.22 21.85
CA ASP A 465 25.37 18.73 20.57
C ASP A 465 24.28 18.04 19.74
N TYR A 466 23.38 17.28 20.39
CA TYR A 466 22.22 16.66 19.73
C TYR A 466 21.28 17.70 19.12
N ILE A 467 20.88 18.72 19.90
CA ILE A 467 19.96 19.76 19.40
C ILE A 467 20.62 20.57 18.29
N ALA A 468 21.89 20.94 18.44
CA ALA A 468 22.62 21.70 17.43
C ALA A 468 22.70 20.94 16.10
N ASN A 469 22.87 19.61 16.16
CA ASN A 469 22.83 18.77 14.96
C ASN A 469 21.40 18.72 14.37
N ARG A 470 20.38 18.38 15.17
CA ARG A 470 19.01 18.18 14.68
C ARG A 470 18.31 19.46 14.21
N LEU A 471 18.69 20.63 14.73
CA LEU A 471 18.17 21.94 14.29
C LEU A 471 19.14 22.70 13.37
N GLY A 472 20.26 22.08 12.98
CA GLY A 472 21.28 22.71 12.14
C GLY A 472 20.75 23.16 10.78
N PHE A 473 19.75 22.46 10.22
CA PHE A 473 19.13 22.86 8.95
C PHE A 473 18.46 24.25 9.00
N ILE A 474 18.03 24.69 10.18
CA ILE A 474 17.52 26.06 10.42
C ILE A 474 18.67 26.96 10.85
N ILE A 475 19.43 26.55 11.87
CA ILE A 475 20.43 27.41 12.52
C ILE A 475 21.56 27.80 11.54
N ASP A 476 21.96 26.89 10.64
CA ASP A 476 23.08 27.08 9.70
C ASP A 476 22.66 27.80 8.41
N ASN A 477 21.35 27.99 8.17
CA ASN A 477 20.80 28.63 6.97
C ASN A 477 20.09 29.96 7.31
N PRO A 478 20.78 31.11 7.26
CA PRO A 478 20.21 32.42 7.56
C PRO A 478 18.97 32.79 6.75
N ASP A 479 18.84 32.24 5.54
CA ASP A 479 17.74 32.54 4.62
C ASP A 479 16.59 31.51 4.72
N PHE A 480 16.63 30.57 5.68
CA PHE A 480 15.65 29.47 5.81
C PHE A 480 14.19 29.93 5.78
N PHE A 481 13.86 31.05 6.42
CA PHE A 481 12.50 31.59 6.46
C PHE A 481 12.20 32.60 5.33
N ILE A 482 13.21 33.02 4.56
CA ILE A 482 13.16 34.23 3.72
C ILE A 482 13.02 33.90 2.23
N GLY A 483 12.17 34.65 1.54
CA GLY A 483 12.05 34.64 0.08
C GLY A 483 11.06 33.61 -0.47
N GLU A 484 10.98 33.51 -1.80
CA GLU A 484 10.00 32.66 -2.51
C GLU A 484 10.13 31.17 -2.14
N ASP A 485 11.37 30.70 -1.93
CA ASP A 485 11.68 29.31 -1.51
C ASP A 485 11.76 29.15 0.02
N GLY A 486 11.51 30.20 0.79
CA GLY A 486 11.62 30.20 2.26
C GLY A 486 10.43 29.52 2.95
N GLU A 487 10.64 29.05 4.18
CA GLU A 487 9.64 28.27 4.94
C GLU A 487 8.32 29.01 5.17
N ILE A 488 8.34 30.34 5.28
CA ILE A 488 7.12 31.16 5.45
C ILE A 488 6.31 31.22 4.15
N SER A 489 6.98 31.24 2.98
CA SER A 489 6.33 31.19 1.68
C SER A 489 5.66 29.83 1.46
N LYS A 490 6.36 28.74 1.79
CA LYS A 490 5.82 27.37 1.75
C LYS A 490 4.63 27.19 2.70
N LEU A 491 4.65 27.80 3.88
CA LEU A 491 3.50 27.81 4.80
C LEU A 491 2.31 28.58 4.20
N ALA A 492 2.55 29.67 3.48
CA ALA A 492 1.51 30.40 2.77
C ALA A 492 0.88 29.53 1.67
N ASP A 493 1.69 28.81 0.90
CA ASP A 493 1.23 27.88 -0.13
C ASP A 493 0.33 26.78 0.47
N LEU A 494 0.71 26.21 1.63
CA LEU A 494 -0.14 25.24 2.35
C LEU A 494 -1.48 25.86 2.80
N ILE A 495 -1.45 27.08 3.36
CA ILE A 495 -2.67 27.76 3.82
C ILE A 495 -3.61 28.05 2.64
N GLU A 496 -3.07 28.36 1.46
CA GLU A 496 -3.86 28.65 0.25
C GLU A 496 -4.71 27.46 -0.20
N VAL A 497 -4.17 26.24 -0.13
CA VAL A 497 -4.89 25.01 -0.52
C VAL A 497 -6.18 24.80 0.27
N PHE A 498 -6.23 25.24 1.54
CA PHE A 498 -7.46 25.14 2.33
C PHE A 498 -8.62 25.95 1.73
N PHE A 499 -8.35 27.01 0.98
CA PHE A 499 -9.36 27.89 0.40
C PHE A 499 -9.73 27.55 -1.05
N SER A 500 -9.46 26.33 -1.51
CA SER A 500 -9.80 25.88 -2.88
C SER A 500 -11.32 25.89 -3.16
N GLU A 501 -11.71 25.91 -4.44
CA GLU A 501 -13.13 25.94 -4.85
C GLU A 501 -13.93 24.68 -4.46
N ASP A 502 -13.23 23.57 -4.20
CA ASP A 502 -13.81 22.24 -4.07
C ASP A 502 -14.20 21.86 -2.62
N VAL A 503 -13.90 22.71 -1.62
CA VAL A 503 -14.15 22.40 -0.20
C VAL A 503 -14.90 23.51 0.55
N ASP A 504 -15.93 23.11 1.29
CA ASP A 504 -16.66 23.98 2.23
C ASP A 504 -16.02 23.87 3.62
N LEU A 505 -14.99 24.69 3.88
CA LEU A 505 -14.26 24.71 5.16
C LEU A 505 -15.16 24.88 6.39
N PRO A 506 -16.17 25.79 6.41
CA PRO A 506 -17.10 25.90 7.54
C PRO A 506 -17.85 24.59 7.80
N ALA A 507 -18.39 23.96 6.75
CA ALA A 507 -19.09 22.69 6.89
C ALA A 507 -18.14 21.58 7.38
N LEU A 508 -16.91 21.55 6.87
CA LEU A 508 -15.89 20.58 7.26
C LEU A 508 -15.54 20.72 8.76
N VAL A 509 -15.30 21.93 9.24
CA VAL A 509 -15.02 22.19 10.67
C VAL A 509 -16.20 21.83 11.57
N ASP A 510 -17.42 22.17 11.17
CA ASP A 510 -18.64 21.81 11.91
C ASP A 510 -18.86 20.28 11.99
N SER A 511 -18.40 19.55 10.98
CA SER A 511 -18.53 18.09 10.88
C SER A 511 -17.46 17.29 11.64
N MET A 512 -16.39 17.91 12.16
CA MET A 512 -15.27 17.22 12.84
C MET A 512 -15.69 16.31 14.02
N SER A 513 -16.88 16.52 14.57
CA SER A 513 -17.44 15.69 15.67
C SER A 513 -18.22 14.45 15.20
N ASP A 514 -18.51 14.34 13.90
CA ASP A 514 -19.16 13.22 13.24
C ASP A 514 -18.22 12.67 12.15
N PRO A 515 -17.49 11.57 12.42
CA PRO A 515 -16.54 11.01 11.47
C PRO A 515 -17.14 10.68 10.09
N GLY A 516 -18.41 10.30 10.01
CA GLY A 516 -19.06 10.00 8.74
C GLY A 516 -19.27 11.25 7.90
N ALA A 517 -19.82 12.31 8.50
CA ALA A 517 -20.03 13.59 7.83
C ALA A 517 -18.72 14.30 7.48
N PHE A 518 -17.69 14.16 8.33
CA PHE A 518 -16.35 14.70 8.07
C PHE A 518 -15.72 14.09 6.82
N LEU A 519 -15.78 12.77 6.66
CA LEU A 519 -15.23 12.08 5.49
C LEU A 519 -16.03 12.40 4.20
N GLU A 520 -17.35 12.62 4.28
CA GLU A 520 -18.17 12.98 3.09
C GLU A 520 -17.88 14.37 2.53
N LEU A 521 -17.39 15.28 3.36
CA LEU A 521 -17.11 16.67 2.99
C LEU A 521 -15.69 16.88 2.49
N GLN A 522 -14.86 15.83 2.50
CA GLN A 522 -13.48 15.87 2.01
C GLN A 522 -13.39 15.39 0.57
N ASP A 523 -12.66 16.14 -0.25
CA ASP A 523 -12.32 15.75 -1.60
C ASP A 523 -10.94 15.04 -1.65
N PRO A 524 -10.79 13.88 -2.31
CA PRO A 524 -9.51 13.17 -2.37
C PRO A 524 -8.37 13.92 -3.06
N GLU A 525 -8.64 14.75 -4.08
CA GLU A 525 -7.62 15.55 -4.77
C GLU A 525 -7.16 16.69 -3.86
N TRP A 526 -8.08 17.36 -3.18
CA TRP A 526 -7.77 18.40 -2.20
C TRP A 526 -6.91 17.88 -1.04
N VAL A 527 -7.24 16.71 -0.47
CA VAL A 527 -6.41 16.13 0.59
C VAL A 527 -5.02 15.76 0.08
N GLY A 528 -4.93 15.23 -1.15
CA GLY A 528 -3.63 14.97 -1.79
C GLY A 528 -2.77 16.23 -1.89
N GLU A 529 -3.35 17.34 -2.36
CA GLU A 529 -2.65 18.62 -2.46
C GLU A 529 -2.20 19.15 -1.09
N ILE A 530 -2.99 18.95 -0.02
CA ILE A 530 -2.56 19.29 1.35
C ILE A 530 -1.31 18.51 1.74
N PHE A 531 -1.27 17.19 1.51
CA PHE A 531 -0.10 16.37 1.86
C PHE A 531 1.13 16.76 1.03
N ASP A 532 0.96 17.07 -0.26
CA ASP A 532 2.05 17.59 -1.11
C ASP A 532 2.62 18.91 -0.54
N ARG A 533 1.75 19.85 -0.12
CA ARG A 533 2.20 21.11 0.50
C ARG A 533 2.77 20.96 1.90
N ILE A 534 2.33 19.96 2.67
CA ILE A 534 2.94 19.63 3.97
C ILE A 534 4.38 19.15 3.77
N VAL A 535 4.65 18.43 2.69
CA VAL A 535 6.00 17.93 2.36
C VAL A 535 6.93 19.04 1.89
N ASP A 536 6.40 20.07 1.24
CA ASP A 536 7.17 21.27 0.88
C ASP A 536 7.73 22.01 2.13
N LEU A 537 7.15 21.80 3.32
CA LEU A 537 7.61 22.40 4.59
C LEU A 537 8.87 21.70 5.13
N ASP A 538 10.02 22.35 4.95
CA ASP A 538 11.30 21.81 5.41
C ASP A 538 11.33 21.70 6.94
N LEU A 539 10.65 22.59 7.66
CA LEU A 539 10.57 22.55 9.12
C LEU A 539 9.90 21.27 9.61
N LEU A 540 8.83 20.84 8.93
CA LEU A 540 8.11 19.64 9.30
C LEU A 540 8.93 18.40 8.96
N VAL A 541 9.38 18.26 7.71
CA VAL A 541 10.10 17.07 7.24
C VAL A 541 11.42 16.87 8.00
N GLN A 542 12.23 17.92 8.16
CA GLN A 542 13.53 17.82 8.82
C GLN A 542 13.43 17.68 10.36
N SER A 543 12.27 17.95 10.96
CA SER A 543 12.06 17.79 12.41
C SER A 543 11.49 16.42 12.82
N ILE A 544 11.02 15.60 11.87
CA ILE A 544 10.48 14.26 12.15
C ILE A 544 11.45 13.38 12.95
N PRO A 545 12.78 13.33 12.66
CA PRO A 545 13.72 12.55 13.46
C PRO A 545 13.71 12.92 14.95
N ILE A 546 13.49 14.19 15.30
CA ILE A 546 13.38 14.64 16.70
C ILE A 546 12.12 14.06 17.35
N GLY A 547 11.00 14.08 16.63
CA GLY A 547 9.73 13.50 17.08
C GLY A 547 9.81 11.98 17.23
N VAL A 548 10.51 11.31 16.32
CA VAL A 548 10.82 9.88 16.37
C VAL A 548 11.64 9.54 17.60
N ASP A 549 12.77 10.23 17.84
CA ASP A 549 13.63 10.00 19.00
C ASP A 549 12.85 10.14 20.33
N PHE A 550 11.99 11.17 20.42
CA PHE A 550 11.08 11.36 21.55
C PHE A 550 10.05 10.24 21.70
N GLY A 551 9.46 9.81 20.58
CA GLY A 551 8.47 8.74 20.53
C GLY A 551 9.06 7.40 20.98
N LEU A 552 10.19 7.00 20.39
CA LEU A 552 10.89 5.76 20.73
C LEU A 552 11.27 5.72 22.22
N TYR A 553 11.79 6.82 22.77
CA TYR A 553 12.12 6.89 24.19
C TYR A 553 10.90 6.70 25.10
N ASN A 554 9.77 7.36 24.79
CA ASN A 554 8.57 7.30 25.64
C ASN A 554 7.78 6.00 25.50
N PHE A 555 7.69 5.46 24.28
CA PHE A 555 6.88 4.27 24.00
C PHE A 555 7.67 2.96 24.17
N LEU A 556 8.94 2.94 23.76
CA LEU A 556 9.76 1.74 23.77
C LEU A 556 10.73 1.68 24.94
N GLY A 557 11.28 2.81 25.40
CA GLY A 557 12.01 2.98 26.67
C GLY A 557 12.82 1.75 27.14
N ASP A 558 12.63 1.32 28.38
CA ASP A 558 13.29 0.13 28.96
C ASP A 558 12.75 -1.22 28.42
N GLN A 559 11.75 -1.23 27.54
CA GLN A 559 11.09 -2.46 27.06
C GLN A 559 11.73 -3.07 25.80
N VAL A 560 12.66 -2.37 25.19
CA VAL A 560 13.36 -2.79 23.96
C VAL A 560 14.86 -2.83 24.27
N GLU A 561 15.56 -3.84 23.75
CA GLU A 561 17.02 -3.93 23.91
C GLU A 561 17.69 -2.71 23.28
N ALA A 562 18.76 -2.20 23.89
CA ALA A 562 19.43 -0.99 23.43
C ALA A 562 19.95 -1.10 21.99
N GLU A 563 20.28 -2.31 21.54
CA GLU A 563 20.69 -2.62 20.16
C GLU A 563 19.51 -2.45 19.18
N LEU A 564 18.33 -3.00 19.51
CA LEU A 564 17.12 -2.85 18.70
C LEU A 564 16.64 -1.39 18.63
N ALA A 565 16.81 -0.60 19.70
CA ALA A 565 16.50 0.82 19.67
C ALA A 565 17.47 1.62 18.76
N ASP A 566 18.75 1.26 18.74
CA ASP A 566 19.78 1.87 17.89
C ASP A 566 19.56 1.52 16.40
N ASP A 567 19.17 0.27 16.13
CA ASP A 567 18.82 -0.21 14.79
C ASP A 567 17.57 0.51 14.24
N ILE A 568 16.51 0.65 15.05
CA ILE A 568 15.30 1.41 14.67
C ILE A 568 15.68 2.88 14.39
N THR A 569 16.48 3.51 15.25
CA THR A 569 16.88 4.92 15.07
C THR A 569 17.67 5.10 13.78
N THR A 570 18.65 4.22 13.52
CA THR A 570 19.47 4.25 12.30
C THR A 570 18.63 4.08 11.05
N ALA A 571 17.64 3.18 11.10
CA ALA A 571 16.79 2.91 9.95
C ALA A 571 15.79 4.05 9.69
N LEU A 572 15.22 4.66 10.74
CA LEU A 572 14.32 5.81 10.62
C LEU A 572 15.04 7.10 10.15
N ASP A 573 16.34 7.25 10.46
CA ASP A 573 17.18 8.34 9.94
C ASP A 573 17.46 8.19 8.42
N ALA A 574 17.28 7.00 7.84
CA ALA A 574 17.52 6.73 6.42
C ALA A 574 16.27 6.87 5.53
N ILE A 575 15.07 7.05 6.13
CA ILE A 575 13.80 7.15 5.41
C ILE A 575 13.67 8.49 4.70
N GLU A 576 13.24 8.46 3.44
CA GLU A 576 12.78 9.63 2.68
C GLU A 576 11.38 10.05 3.17
N TRP A 577 11.32 10.85 4.24
CA TRP A 577 10.08 11.24 4.92
C TRP A 577 9.12 12.06 4.04
N ASP A 578 9.66 12.78 3.06
CA ASP A 578 8.88 13.47 2.02
C ASP A 578 8.04 12.47 1.22
N ALA A 579 8.66 11.41 0.70
CA ALA A 579 7.96 10.35 -0.03
C ALA A 579 6.97 9.60 0.88
N GLU A 580 7.32 9.34 2.14
CA GLU A 580 6.44 8.63 3.09
C GLU A 580 5.17 9.43 3.40
N ILE A 581 5.26 10.75 3.59
CA ILE A 581 4.10 11.60 3.87
C ILE A 581 3.17 11.69 2.65
N VAL A 582 3.72 11.83 1.43
CA VAL A 582 2.91 11.77 0.20
C VAL A 582 2.23 10.42 0.05
N ASN A 583 2.92 9.32 0.40
CA ASN A 583 2.34 7.98 0.38
C ASN A 583 1.20 7.84 1.41
N ILE A 584 1.34 8.39 2.62
CA ILE A 584 0.25 8.45 3.62
C ILE A 584 -0.94 9.24 3.06
N GLY A 585 -0.69 10.37 2.41
CA GLY A 585 -1.73 11.15 1.73
C GLY A 585 -2.46 10.34 0.66
N SER A 586 -1.71 9.61 -0.17
CA SER A 586 -2.25 8.73 -1.21
C SER A 586 -3.12 7.62 -0.61
N ILE A 587 -2.68 6.98 0.48
CA ILE A 587 -3.49 6.00 1.22
C ILE A 587 -4.80 6.63 1.70
N TYR A 588 -4.73 7.83 2.27
CA TYR A 588 -5.91 8.52 2.77
C TYR A 588 -6.90 8.85 1.64
N SER A 589 -6.40 9.35 0.51
CA SER A 589 -7.21 9.63 -0.68
C SER A 589 -7.88 8.36 -1.23
N GLU A 590 -7.18 7.22 -1.29
CA GLU A 590 -7.79 5.94 -1.67
C GLU A 590 -8.84 5.45 -0.65
N VAL A 591 -8.62 5.68 0.66
CA VAL A 591 -9.62 5.35 1.70
C VAL A 591 -10.88 6.20 1.55
N LEU A 592 -10.77 7.49 1.20
CA LEU A 592 -11.93 8.33 0.91
C LEU A 592 -12.74 7.80 -0.29
N GLN A 593 -12.06 7.29 -1.31
CA GLN A 593 -12.71 6.68 -2.49
C GLN A 593 -13.52 5.42 -2.15
N LEU A 594 -13.24 4.73 -1.04
CA LEU A 594 -14.02 3.58 -0.58
C LEU A 594 -15.45 3.94 -0.14
N GLY A 595 -15.75 5.23 0.10
CA GLY A 595 -17.11 5.69 0.42
C GLY A 595 -17.70 5.11 1.72
N LEU A 596 -16.83 4.81 2.69
CA LEU A 596 -17.20 4.11 3.95
C LEU A 596 -18.07 4.96 4.90
N SER A 597 -18.29 6.24 4.62
CA SER A 597 -19.06 7.17 5.45
C SER A 597 -20.47 6.67 5.78
N SER A 598 -21.13 6.10 4.77
CA SER A 598 -22.50 5.56 4.88
C SER A 598 -22.63 4.36 5.82
N PHE A 599 -21.49 3.75 6.22
CA PHE A 599 -21.42 2.54 7.02
C PHE A 599 -20.96 2.75 8.47
N LEU A 600 -20.52 3.96 8.84
CA LEU A 600 -20.11 4.32 10.21
C LEU A 600 -21.32 4.55 11.16
N GLY A 601 -22.53 4.20 10.76
CA GLY A 601 -23.77 4.30 11.54
C GLY A 601 -23.94 3.25 12.65
N SER A 602 -25.04 3.34 13.41
CA SER A 602 -25.27 2.58 14.65
C SER A 602 -25.63 1.08 14.51
N GLU A 603 -25.85 0.59 13.29
CA GLU A 603 -26.01 -0.85 12.99
C GLU A 603 -25.07 -1.20 11.84
N THR A 604 -23.94 -1.82 12.16
CA THR A 604 -22.89 -2.15 11.20
C THR A 604 -23.17 -3.54 10.62
N ASP A 605 -23.73 -3.61 9.40
CA ASP A 605 -23.76 -4.85 8.63
C ASP A 605 -22.34 -5.14 8.09
N THR A 606 -21.52 -5.80 8.91
CA THR A 606 -20.11 -6.04 8.59
C THR A 606 -19.94 -6.83 7.30
N PHE A 607 -20.80 -7.79 7.00
CA PHE A 607 -20.73 -8.53 5.74
C PHE A 607 -21.16 -7.68 4.56
N GLY A 608 -22.19 -6.84 4.71
CA GLY A 608 -22.59 -5.87 3.69
C GLY A 608 -21.48 -4.86 3.33
N ILE A 609 -20.66 -4.44 4.31
CA ILE A 609 -19.50 -3.56 4.07
C ILE A 609 -18.45 -4.29 3.24
N VAL A 610 -18.09 -5.51 3.63
CA VAL A 610 -17.09 -6.29 2.89
C VAL A 610 -17.58 -6.56 1.48
N ASP A 611 -18.85 -6.92 1.30
CA ASP A 611 -19.45 -7.14 -0.01
C ASP A 611 -19.33 -5.90 -0.90
N GLN A 612 -19.71 -4.71 -0.40
CA GLN A 612 -19.60 -3.47 -1.17
C GLN A 612 -18.15 -3.11 -1.53
N VAL A 613 -17.23 -3.24 -0.57
CA VAL A 613 -15.82 -2.88 -0.78
C VAL A 613 -15.19 -3.79 -1.83
N VAL A 614 -15.42 -5.11 -1.76
CA VAL A 614 -14.84 -6.05 -2.73
C VAL A 614 -15.46 -5.88 -4.11
N GLU A 615 -16.78 -5.71 -4.21
CA GLU A 615 -17.44 -5.60 -5.52
C GLU A 615 -17.16 -4.29 -6.26
N ASN A 616 -16.98 -3.17 -5.53
CA ASN A 616 -16.93 -1.84 -6.15
C ASN A 616 -15.61 -1.08 -5.93
N HIS A 617 -14.77 -1.51 -4.99
CA HIS A 617 -13.61 -0.73 -4.56
C HIS A 617 -12.33 -1.56 -4.36
N MET A 618 -12.25 -2.76 -4.94
CA MET A 618 -11.07 -3.62 -4.78
C MET A 618 -9.79 -3.00 -5.36
N ASP A 619 -9.88 -2.23 -6.45
CA ASP A 619 -8.75 -1.49 -7.01
C ASP A 619 -8.13 -0.52 -5.97
N SER A 620 -8.97 0.21 -5.23
CA SER A 620 -8.51 1.09 -4.14
C SER A 620 -7.92 0.30 -2.98
N VAL A 621 -8.48 -0.87 -2.62
CA VAL A 621 -7.90 -1.75 -1.60
C VAL A 621 -6.50 -2.23 -2.01
N ARG A 622 -6.32 -2.60 -3.28
CA ARG A 622 -5.00 -3.00 -3.82
C ARG A 622 -4.02 -1.83 -3.81
N ALA A 623 -4.46 -0.63 -4.21
CA ALA A 623 -3.65 0.58 -4.13
C ALA A 623 -3.21 0.87 -2.68
N ILE A 624 -4.12 0.74 -1.71
CA ILE A 624 -3.80 0.89 -0.28
C ILE A 624 -2.77 -0.16 0.17
N VAL A 625 -2.96 -1.43 -0.18
CA VAL A 625 -2.03 -2.51 0.18
C VAL A 625 -0.65 -2.28 -0.44
N GLN A 626 -0.59 -1.87 -1.71
CA GLN A 626 0.66 -1.51 -2.38
C GLN A 626 1.33 -0.31 -1.69
N SER A 627 0.58 0.73 -1.37
CA SER A 627 1.11 1.90 -0.66
C SER A 627 1.65 1.54 0.73
N ILE A 628 0.98 0.66 1.48
CA ILE A 628 1.39 0.27 2.83
C ILE A 628 2.59 -0.68 2.81
N PHE A 629 2.60 -1.69 1.95
CA PHE A 629 3.58 -2.79 2.04
C PHE A 629 4.66 -2.76 0.96
N GLU A 630 4.51 -1.98 -0.11
CA GLU A 630 5.50 -1.87 -1.17
C GLU A 630 6.12 -0.47 -1.23
N ASN A 631 5.30 0.59 -1.15
CA ASN A 631 5.79 1.97 -1.29
C ASN A 631 6.24 2.60 0.03
N SER A 632 5.76 2.12 1.19
CA SER A 632 6.16 2.67 2.50
C SER A 632 7.48 2.08 2.96
N GLU A 633 8.52 2.90 2.97
CA GLU A 633 9.82 2.52 3.55
C GLU A 633 9.69 2.33 5.06
N LEU A 634 8.89 3.17 5.72
CA LEU A 634 8.65 3.10 7.16
C LEU A 634 8.07 1.74 7.57
N VAL A 635 7.02 1.28 6.89
CA VAL A 635 6.39 -0.01 7.20
C VAL A 635 7.34 -1.16 6.91
N ASN A 636 8.05 -1.13 5.79
CA ASN A 636 9.00 -2.19 5.43
C ASN A 636 10.15 -2.31 6.43
N VAL A 637 10.76 -1.19 6.83
CA VAL A 637 11.78 -1.12 7.89
C VAL A 637 11.22 -1.59 9.23
N ALA A 638 10.02 -1.13 9.61
CA ALA A 638 9.39 -1.52 10.86
C ALA A 638 9.10 -3.02 10.90
N ILE A 639 8.63 -3.60 9.79
CA ILE A 639 8.41 -5.04 9.66
C ILE A 639 9.74 -5.79 9.75
N GLU A 640 10.78 -5.38 9.03
CA GLU A 640 12.08 -6.07 9.03
C GLU A 640 12.68 -6.12 10.45
N ILE A 641 12.66 -4.98 11.15
CA ILE A 641 13.29 -4.84 12.46
C ILE A 641 12.41 -5.38 13.60
N ALA A 642 11.10 -5.10 13.57
CA ALA A 642 10.21 -5.44 14.68
C ALA A 642 9.63 -6.85 14.57
N SER A 643 9.54 -7.47 13.38
CA SER A 643 8.88 -8.78 13.24
C SER A 643 9.50 -9.86 14.15
N PRO A 644 10.84 -10.04 14.23
CA PRO A 644 11.43 -11.01 15.15
C PRO A 644 11.08 -10.73 16.62
N ALA A 645 11.13 -9.46 17.03
CA ALA A 645 10.81 -9.05 18.40
C ALA A 645 9.31 -9.21 18.73
N ILE A 646 8.42 -8.96 17.76
CA ILE A 646 6.97 -9.15 17.88
C ILE A 646 6.66 -10.64 18.02
N VAL A 647 7.25 -11.47 17.16
CA VAL A 647 7.09 -12.94 17.23
C VAL A 647 7.56 -13.46 18.58
N ASP A 648 8.74 -13.02 19.05
CA ASP A 648 9.29 -13.37 20.36
C ASP A 648 8.41 -12.98 21.54
N LYS A 649 7.72 -11.83 21.44
CA LYS A 649 6.90 -11.28 22.53
C LYS A 649 5.49 -11.85 22.56
N PHE A 650 4.88 -12.09 21.41
CA PHE A 650 3.47 -12.45 21.30
C PHE A 650 3.22 -13.93 21.00
N VAL A 651 4.17 -14.65 20.41
CA VAL A 651 4.04 -16.08 20.13
C VAL A 651 4.67 -16.88 21.28
N THR A 652 3.81 -17.40 22.16
CA THR A 652 4.26 -18.14 23.36
C THR A 652 4.58 -19.61 23.10
N ASP A 653 4.04 -20.17 22.02
CA ASP A 653 4.29 -21.55 21.59
C ASP A 653 5.61 -21.58 20.81
N ALA A 654 6.59 -22.35 21.29
CA ALA A 654 7.92 -22.41 20.69
C ALA A 654 7.90 -22.99 19.28
N THR A 655 7.05 -23.99 19.00
CA THR A 655 6.95 -24.60 17.68
C THR A 655 6.28 -23.65 16.70
N LEU A 656 5.20 -22.97 17.12
CA LEU A 656 4.56 -21.94 16.30
C LEU A 656 5.49 -20.75 16.03
N LYS A 657 6.30 -20.38 17.03
CA LYS A 657 7.30 -19.33 16.90
C LYS A 657 8.35 -19.68 15.85
N ASP A 658 8.90 -20.90 15.90
CA ASP A 658 9.87 -21.37 14.90
C ASP A 658 9.23 -21.41 13.51
N LEU A 659 7.98 -21.87 13.40
CA LEU A 659 7.23 -21.87 12.14
C LEU A 659 7.04 -20.46 11.56
N VAL A 660 6.64 -19.49 12.38
CA VAL A 660 6.48 -18.09 11.93
C VAL A 660 7.83 -17.51 11.50
N ASN A 661 8.93 -17.83 12.19
CA ASN A 661 10.26 -17.41 11.76
C ASN A 661 10.66 -18.03 10.42
N ASP A 662 10.37 -19.32 10.19
CA ASP A 662 10.63 -20.01 8.92
C ASP A 662 9.79 -19.42 7.76
N ALA A 663 8.56 -18.96 8.02
CA ALA A 663 7.78 -18.21 7.03
C ALA A 663 8.42 -16.85 6.71
N LEU A 664 8.81 -16.10 7.74
CA LEU A 664 9.32 -14.73 7.59
C LEU A 664 10.71 -14.67 6.95
N MET A 665 11.54 -15.70 7.16
CA MET A 665 12.95 -15.73 6.76
C MET A 665 13.25 -16.98 5.94
N SER A 666 13.55 -16.83 4.64
CA SER A 666 13.97 -17.97 3.80
C SER A 666 15.30 -18.59 4.25
N ASP A 667 16.16 -17.81 4.90
CA ASP A 667 17.36 -18.28 5.60
C ASP A 667 17.34 -17.77 7.06
N PRO A 668 16.83 -18.58 8.01
CA PRO A 668 16.81 -18.23 9.44
C PRO A 668 18.20 -17.92 10.01
N SER A 669 19.29 -18.38 9.37
CA SER A 669 20.65 -18.09 9.82
C SER A 669 21.15 -16.71 9.40
N SER A 670 20.50 -16.09 8.41
CA SER A 670 20.76 -14.71 7.99
C SER A 670 20.13 -13.68 8.94
N GLY A 671 19.01 -14.04 9.60
CA GLY A 671 18.22 -13.14 10.44
C GLY A 671 17.44 -12.07 9.66
N VAL A 672 17.48 -12.10 8.33
CA VAL A 672 16.81 -11.11 7.47
C VAL A 672 15.40 -11.58 7.12
N VAL A 673 14.42 -10.71 7.34
CA VAL A 673 13.02 -10.93 6.93
C VAL A 673 12.91 -10.63 5.44
N ASP A 674 12.69 -11.65 4.61
CA ASP A 674 12.56 -11.52 3.15
C ASP A 674 11.17 -11.92 2.64
N PHE A 675 10.19 -11.94 3.54
CA PHE A 675 8.79 -12.18 3.23
C PHE A 675 8.14 -10.91 2.65
N SER A 676 7.62 -10.98 1.43
CA SER A 676 6.92 -9.84 0.83
C SER A 676 5.45 -9.81 1.29
N PHE A 677 5.17 -9.04 2.34
CA PHE A 677 3.81 -8.89 2.87
C PHE A 677 2.83 -8.34 1.84
N GLY A 678 3.25 -7.37 1.02
CA GLY A 678 2.42 -6.77 -0.03
C GLY A 678 2.02 -7.80 -1.08
N ALA A 679 2.96 -8.60 -1.57
CA ALA A 679 2.68 -9.68 -2.52
C ALA A 679 1.75 -10.75 -1.90
N GLU A 680 1.97 -11.13 -0.63
CA GLU A 680 1.12 -12.10 0.06
C GLU A 680 -0.32 -11.61 0.18
N VAL A 681 -0.51 -10.38 0.67
CA VAL A 681 -1.83 -9.78 0.83
C VAL A 681 -2.49 -9.60 -0.54
N ASN A 682 -1.76 -9.18 -1.57
CA ASN A 682 -2.29 -9.09 -2.94
C ASN A 682 -2.72 -10.46 -3.49
N GLY A 683 -1.99 -11.53 -3.19
CA GLY A 683 -2.39 -12.91 -3.50
C GLY A 683 -3.70 -13.30 -2.82
N LEU A 684 -3.85 -12.98 -1.53
CA LEU A 684 -5.10 -13.17 -0.79
C LEU A 684 -6.26 -12.34 -1.35
N LEU A 685 -6.00 -11.11 -1.81
CA LEU A 685 -7.02 -10.28 -2.48
C LEU A 685 -7.45 -10.88 -3.83
N THR A 686 -6.54 -11.46 -4.62
CA THR A 686 -6.87 -12.17 -5.86
C THR A 686 -7.73 -13.41 -5.60
N ILE A 687 -7.42 -14.15 -4.54
CA ILE A 687 -8.24 -15.27 -4.07
C ILE A 687 -9.64 -14.74 -3.70
N LEU A 688 -9.72 -13.64 -2.96
CA LEU A 688 -10.98 -13.03 -2.55
C LEU A 688 -11.82 -12.56 -3.75
N GLU A 689 -11.23 -11.86 -4.73
CA GLU A 689 -11.90 -11.46 -5.97
C GLU A 689 -12.49 -12.67 -6.72
N SER A 690 -11.72 -13.75 -6.81
CA SER A 690 -12.16 -14.98 -7.47
C SER A 690 -13.32 -15.65 -6.72
N VAL A 691 -13.30 -15.63 -5.38
CA VAL A 691 -14.42 -16.08 -4.55
C VAL A 691 -15.66 -15.23 -4.81
N TYR A 692 -15.48 -13.91 -4.93
CA TYR A 692 -16.55 -12.97 -5.31
C TYR A 692 -17.09 -13.14 -6.73
N GLY A 693 -16.36 -13.84 -7.59
CA GLY A 693 -16.86 -14.30 -8.89
C GLY A 693 -18.05 -15.25 -8.78
N PHE A 694 -18.24 -15.93 -7.63
CA PHE A 694 -19.33 -16.90 -7.46
C PHE A 694 -20.12 -16.82 -6.15
N THR A 695 -19.66 -16.12 -5.11
CA THR A 695 -20.36 -15.97 -3.83
C THR A 695 -19.96 -14.67 -3.13
N THR A 696 -20.77 -14.16 -2.21
CA THR A 696 -20.40 -13.01 -1.37
C THR A 696 -20.10 -13.41 0.08
N ALA A 697 -19.50 -12.51 0.87
CA ALA A 697 -19.26 -12.76 2.29
C ALA A 697 -20.57 -12.88 3.07
N SER A 698 -21.62 -12.13 2.69
CA SER A 698 -22.96 -12.28 3.28
C SER A 698 -23.55 -13.67 3.03
N GLU A 699 -23.39 -14.20 1.81
CA GLU A 699 -23.86 -15.54 1.46
C GLU A 699 -23.09 -16.60 2.28
N LEU A 700 -21.76 -16.53 2.30
CA LEU A 700 -20.90 -17.44 3.09
C LEU A 700 -21.20 -17.36 4.60
N GLY A 701 -21.46 -16.17 5.14
CA GLY A 701 -21.82 -15.97 6.55
C GLY A 701 -23.09 -16.72 6.96
N SER A 702 -23.98 -17.02 6.00
CA SER A 702 -25.21 -17.79 6.23
C SER A 702 -25.06 -19.30 6.05
N PHE A 703 -23.88 -19.81 5.67
CA PHE A 703 -23.62 -21.21 5.33
C PHE A 703 -24.10 -22.22 6.39
N SER A 704 -23.90 -21.92 7.68
CA SER A 704 -24.31 -22.80 8.79
C SER A 704 -25.83 -22.99 8.89
N THR A 705 -26.61 -22.02 8.38
CA THR A 705 -28.08 -22.01 8.42
C THR A 705 -28.75 -22.45 7.12
N MET A 706 -27.97 -22.62 6.04
CA MET A 706 -28.44 -23.09 4.75
C MET A 706 -28.94 -24.55 4.80
N SER A 707 -29.97 -24.86 3.99
CA SER A 707 -30.35 -26.23 3.70
C SER A 707 -29.27 -26.97 2.91
N GLN A 708 -29.36 -28.30 2.81
CA GLN A 708 -28.42 -29.09 2.01
C GLN A 708 -28.44 -28.67 0.53
N ASP A 709 -29.63 -28.48 -0.06
CA ASP A 709 -29.77 -27.96 -1.44
C ASP A 709 -29.10 -26.61 -1.63
N GLN A 710 -29.25 -25.68 -0.66
CA GLN A 710 -28.61 -24.37 -0.72
C GLN A 710 -27.08 -24.45 -0.63
N LYS A 711 -26.55 -25.41 0.14
CA LYS A 711 -25.10 -25.66 0.23
C LYS A 711 -24.56 -26.24 -1.07
N VAL A 712 -25.29 -27.18 -1.69
CA VAL A 712 -24.90 -27.76 -2.99
C VAL A 712 -25.03 -26.73 -4.11
N GLU A 713 -26.05 -25.87 -4.07
CA GLU A 713 -26.19 -24.74 -4.99
C GLU A 713 -24.99 -23.81 -4.87
N LEU A 714 -24.62 -23.38 -3.65
CA LEU A 714 -23.44 -22.55 -3.41
C LEU A 714 -22.15 -23.22 -3.90
N PHE A 715 -21.97 -24.52 -3.60
CA PHE A 715 -20.84 -25.28 -4.12
C PHE A 715 -20.83 -25.29 -5.67
N SER A 716 -21.98 -25.51 -6.31
CA SER A 716 -22.08 -25.49 -7.77
C SER A 716 -21.72 -24.12 -8.36
N LYS A 717 -21.97 -23.01 -7.66
CA LYS A 717 -21.57 -21.68 -8.14
C LYS A 717 -20.05 -21.55 -8.30
N PHE A 718 -19.24 -22.25 -7.51
CA PHE A 718 -17.78 -22.27 -7.72
C PHE A 718 -17.42 -22.80 -9.12
N GLY A 719 -18.18 -23.78 -9.61
CA GLY A 719 -18.08 -24.33 -10.97
C GLY A 719 -18.55 -23.41 -12.09
N SER A 720 -19.11 -22.23 -11.75
CA SER A 720 -19.52 -21.22 -12.72
C SER A 720 -18.39 -20.35 -13.23
N LEU A 721 -17.25 -20.33 -12.52
CA LEU A 721 -16.03 -19.67 -12.98
C LEU A 721 -15.61 -20.25 -14.34
N SER A 722 -15.16 -19.39 -15.24
CA SER A 722 -14.53 -19.82 -16.48
C SER A 722 -13.19 -20.49 -16.21
N ALA A 723 -12.68 -21.25 -17.19
CA ALA A 723 -11.37 -21.89 -17.06
C ALA A 723 -10.21 -20.89 -16.86
N LEU A 724 -10.37 -19.63 -17.30
CA LEU A 724 -9.36 -18.59 -17.09
C LEU A 724 -9.46 -18.02 -15.67
N GLU A 725 -10.67 -17.71 -15.21
CA GLU A 725 -10.89 -17.23 -13.83
C GLU A 725 -10.48 -18.28 -12.78
N TYR A 726 -10.73 -19.56 -13.05
CA TYR A 726 -10.26 -20.64 -12.19
C TYR A 726 -8.74 -20.81 -12.22
N ALA A 727 -8.09 -20.63 -13.38
CA ALA A 727 -6.63 -20.67 -13.46
C ALA A 727 -6.00 -19.52 -12.67
N ASP A 728 -6.55 -18.30 -12.77
CA ASP A 728 -6.10 -17.15 -11.98
C ASP A 728 -6.28 -17.39 -10.47
N PHE A 729 -7.38 -18.06 -10.07
CA PHE A 729 -7.63 -18.46 -8.69
C PHE A 729 -6.63 -19.51 -8.19
N GLU A 730 -6.35 -20.54 -8.99
CA GLU A 730 -5.37 -21.60 -8.67
C GLU A 730 -3.96 -21.03 -8.56
N ASP A 731 -3.55 -20.20 -9.53
CA ASP A 731 -2.25 -19.52 -9.53
C ASP A 731 -2.08 -18.61 -8.31
N ALA A 732 -3.15 -17.91 -7.88
CA ALA A 732 -3.12 -17.07 -6.71
C ALA A 732 -2.80 -17.87 -5.43
N PHE A 733 -3.42 -19.04 -5.23
CA PHE A 733 -3.07 -19.94 -4.12
C PHE A 733 -1.63 -20.46 -4.23
N ALA A 734 -1.24 -20.95 -5.41
CA ALA A 734 0.10 -21.49 -5.63
C ALA A 734 1.22 -20.45 -5.43
N SER A 735 0.90 -19.16 -5.63
CA SER A 735 1.84 -18.04 -5.48
C SER A 735 2.02 -17.54 -4.04
N LEU A 736 1.23 -18.02 -3.07
CA LEU A 736 1.35 -17.61 -1.66
C LEU A 736 2.68 -18.10 -1.07
N GLN A 737 3.49 -17.15 -0.56
CA GLN A 737 4.78 -17.43 0.07
C GLN A 737 4.61 -18.28 1.33
N LEU A 738 3.49 -18.15 2.06
CA LEU A 738 3.25 -19.00 3.24
C LEU A 738 3.14 -20.48 2.87
N LEU A 739 2.54 -20.82 1.72
CA LEU A 739 2.42 -22.20 1.27
C LEU A 739 3.77 -22.74 0.80
N ASP A 740 4.55 -21.93 0.08
CA ASP A 740 5.88 -22.30 -0.41
C ASP A 740 6.89 -22.53 0.74
N ARG A 741 6.87 -21.68 1.77
CA ARG A 741 7.91 -21.68 2.83
C ARG A 741 7.65 -22.67 3.97
N LEU A 742 6.38 -22.92 4.31
CA LEU A 742 6.05 -23.64 5.55
C LEU A 742 5.94 -25.17 5.39
N GLY A 743 5.63 -25.66 4.19
CA GLY A 743 5.64 -27.07 3.78
C GLY A 743 5.44 -28.11 4.90
N THR A 744 6.49 -28.90 5.14
CA THR A 744 6.55 -29.99 6.12
C THR A 744 6.31 -29.51 7.55
N SER A 745 7.00 -28.46 8.00
CA SER A 745 6.92 -27.97 9.39
C SER A 745 5.50 -27.52 9.76
N ALA A 746 4.78 -26.86 8.85
CA ALA A 746 3.38 -26.47 9.08
C ALA A 746 2.46 -27.67 9.17
N LEU A 747 2.64 -28.67 8.31
CA LEU A 747 1.83 -29.90 8.35
C LEU A 747 2.12 -30.72 9.61
N GLU A 748 3.36 -30.80 10.07
CA GLU A 748 3.71 -31.44 11.35
C GLU A 748 3.04 -30.72 12.52
N TYR A 749 3.13 -29.38 12.57
CA TYR A 749 2.45 -28.58 13.58
C TYR A 749 0.92 -28.75 13.55
N ALA A 750 0.32 -28.74 12.35
CA ALA A 750 -1.11 -28.96 12.16
C ALA A 750 -1.54 -30.37 12.60
N LYS A 751 -0.76 -31.40 12.25
CA LYS A 751 -0.98 -32.79 12.65
C LYS A 751 -0.98 -32.92 14.18
N GLU A 752 0.00 -32.35 14.86
CA GLU A 752 0.11 -32.40 16.31
C GLU A 752 -1.01 -31.60 17.00
N THR A 753 -1.31 -30.40 16.49
CA THR A 753 -2.29 -29.49 17.10
C THR A 753 -3.73 -29.97 16.93
N LEU A 754 -4.08 -30.46 15.74
CA LEU A 754 -5.42 -30.97 15.43
C LEU A 754 -5.59 -32.46 15.81
N ALA A 755 -4.50 -33.12 16.23
CA ALA A 755 -4.46 -34.55 16.54
C ALA A 755 -4.98 -35.44 15.40
N VAL A 756 -4.59 -35.13 14.16
CA VAL A 756 -5.01 -35.87 12.95
C VAL A 756 -4.03 -37.01 12.69
N GLU A 757 -4.24 -38.14 13.36
CA GLU A 757 -3.37 -39.32 13.22
C GLU A 757 -3.31 -39.85 11.78
N GLN A 758 -4.36 -39.63 10.99
CA GLN A 758 -4.47 -40.08 9.59
C GLN A 758 -3.61 -39.28 8.60
N LEU A 759 -3.08 -38.12 8.98
CA LEU A 759 -2.25 -37.31 8.09
C LEU A 759 -0.82 -37.86 8.12
N TYR A 760 -0.32 -38.33 6.98
CA TYR A 760 1.11 -38.59 6.81
C TYR A 760 1.76 -37.31 6.31
N VAL A 761 2.86 -36.89 6.94
CA VAL A 761 3.62 -35.72 6.48
C VAL A 761 4.86 -36.23 5.75
N PRO A 762 4.95 -36.07 4.42
CA PRO A 762 6.10 -36.47 3.64
C PRO A 762 7.38 -35.71 3.98
N SER A 763 8.51 -36.28 3.57
CA SER A 763 9.82 -35.63 3.69
C SER A 763 9.95 -34.34 2.88
N GLU A 764 9.28 -34.26 1.71
CA GLU A 764 9.18 -33.06 0.88
C GLU A 764 7.69 -32.78 0.62
N VAL A 765 7.25 -31.54 0.89
CA VAL A 765 5.86 -31.11 0.73
C VAL A 765 5.82 -29.86 -0.13
N ASP A 766 5.00 -29.90 -1.19
CA ASP A 766 4.67 -28.75 -2.02
C ASP A 766 3.20 -28.39 -1.76
N LEU A 767 2.97 -27.57 -0.73
CA LEU A 767 1.62 -27.18 -0.33
C LEU A 767 0.90 -26.41 -1.43
N GLY A 768 1.62 -25.66 -2.26
CA GLY A 768 1.04 -24.97 -3.42
C GLY A 768 0.39 -25.97 -4.35
N ARG A 769 1.16 -26.97 -4.82
CA ARG A 769 0.64 -28.04 -5.69
C ARG A 769 -0.44 -28.88 -5.03
N ASP A 770 -0.28 -29.23 -3.75
CA ASP A 770 -1.27 -30.05 -3.03
C ASP A 770 -2.61 -29.31 -2.88
N VAL A 771 -2.58 -28.01 -2.55
CA VAL A 771 -3.79 -27.17 -2.49
C VAL A 771 -4.41 -27.01 -3.88
N SER A 772 -3.62 -26.70 -4.91
CA SER A 772 -4.09 -26.62 -6.30
C SER A 772 -4.77 -27.92 -6.75
N SER A 773 -4.24 -29.07 -6.35
CA SER A 773 -4.84 -30.38 -6.68
C SER A 773 -6.23 -30.55 -6.05
N ILE A 774 -6.39 -30.13 -4.78
CA ILE A 774 -7.67 -30.18 -4.06
C ILE A 774 -8.67 -29.16 -4.61
N LEU A 775 -8.21 -27.96 -4.96
CA LEU A 775 -9.02 -26.92 -5.59
C LEU A 775 -9.52 -27.38 -6.97
N GLY A 776 -8.66 -28.00 -7.77
CA GLY A 776 -9.03 -28.54 -9.08
C GLY A 776 -10.05 -29.65 -8.97
N LEU A 777 -9.84 -30.60 -8.06
CA LEU A 777 -10.83 -31.64 -7.75
C LEU A 777 -12.20 -31.03 -7.41
N SER A 778 -12.20 -30.02 -6.54
CA SER A 778 -13.42 -29.33 -6.09
C SER A 778 -14.08 -28.54 -7.22
N TYR A 779 -13.29 -27.85 -8.05
CA TYR A 779 -13.77 -27.05 -9.17
C TYR A 779 -14.41 -27.91 -10.25
N TYR A 780 -13.78 -29.01 -10.69
CA TYR A 780 -14.37 -29.88 -11.71
C TYR A 780 -15.64 -30.60 -11.23
N ALA A 781 -15.70 -30.98 -9.94
CA ALA A 781 -16.94 -31.49 -9.34
C ALA A 781 -18.04 -30.42 -9.27
N ALA A 782 -17.70 -29.21 -8.85
CA ALA A 782 -18.63 -28.07 -8.82
C ALA A 782 -19.11 -27.70 -10.23
N LYS A 783 -18.21 -27.70 -11.21
CA LYS A 783 -18.47 -27.40 -12.61
C LYS A 783 -19.44 -28.38 -13.23
N TYR A 784 -19.21 -29.68 -13.01
CA TYR A 784 -20.14 -30.71 -13.45
C TYR A 784 -21.53 -30.53 -12.83
N THR A 785 -21.59 -30.23 -11.52
CA THR A 785 -22.84 -29.93 -10.81
C THR A 785 -23.55 -28.71 -11.39
N TYR A 786 -22.80 -27.64 -11.70
CA TYR A 786 -23.30 -26.41 -12.29
C TYR A 786 -23.86 -26.63 -13.69
N ASP A 787 -23.11 -27.33 -14.55
CA ASP A 787 -23.44 -27.54 -15.96
C ASP A 787 -24.69 -28.43 -16.12
N ASN A 788 -24.93 -29.37 -15.19
CA ASN A 788 -26.09 -30.26 -15.20
C ASN A 788 -27.29 -29.76 -14.37
N ARG A 789 -27.20 -28.63 -13.67
CA ARG A 789 -28.26 -28.18 -12.74
C ARG A 789 -29.64 -27.96 -13.35
N LEU A 790 -29.71 -27.72 -14.67
CA LEU A 790 -30.97 -27.47 -15.39
C LEU A 790 -31.60 -28.75 -15.94
N ASP A 791 -30.86 -29.87 -15.93
CA ASP A 791 -31.29 -31.15 -16.48
C ASP A 791 -32.01 -32.02 -15.43
N TYR A 792 -31.95 -31.64 -14.15
CA TYR A 792 -32.52 -32.36 -13.01
C TYR A 792 -33.41 -31.45 -12.13
N ASP A 793 -34.40 -32.03 -11.43
CA ASP A 793 -35.33 -31.28 -10.58
C ASP A 793 -34.71 -30.88 -9.23
N SER A 794 -33.66 -31.58 -8.79
CA SER A 794 -32.88 -31.32 -7.59
C SER A 794 -31.41 -31.66 -7.82
N TYR A 795 -30.52 -30.95 -7.10
CA TYR A 795 -29.09 -31.26 -7.09
C TYR A 795 -28.78 -32.67 -6.59
N GLU A 796 -29.64 -33.27 -5.76
CA GLU A 796 -29.45 -34.62 -5.26
C GLU A 796 -29.70 -35.70 -6.35
N GLU A 797 -30.35 -35.35 -7.45
CA GLU A 797 -30.65 -36.27 -8.55
C GLU A 797 -29.58 -36.29 -9.65
N ILE A 798 -28.60 -35.38 -9.59
CA ILE A 798 -27.52 -35.31 -10.59
C ILE A 798 -26.72 -36.61 -10.55
N ASP A 799 -26.64 -37.29 -11.68
CA ASP A 799 -25.82 -38.49 -11.85
C ASP A 799 -24.35 -38.13 -12.03
N PHE A 800 -23.49 -38.57 -11.10
CA PHE A 800 -22.05 -38.29 -11.14
C PHE A 800 -21.22 -39.40 -11.82
N ALA A 801 -21.83 -40.49 -12.31
CA ALA A 801 -21.07 -41.53 -13.02
C ALA A 801 -20.26 -40.99 -14.22
N PRO A 802 -20.78 -40.07 -15.07
CA PRO A 802 -20.01 -39.46 -16.14
C PRO A 802 -18.82 -38.60 -15.64
N LEU A 803 -18.94 -37.97 -14.47
CA LEU A 803 -17.82 -37.23 -13.85
C LEU A 803 -16.70 -38.19 -13.42
N LEU A 804 -17.03 -39.36 -12.90
CA LEU A 804 -16.05 -40.38 -12.52
C LEU A 804 -15.34 -40.99 -13.74
N ALA A 805 -15.95 -40.91 -14.93
CA ALA A 805 -15.34 -41.30 -16.20
C ALA A 805 -14.46 -40.18 -16.82
N ASP A 806 -14.62 -38.92 -16.41
CA ASP A 806 -13.92 -37.77 -16.99
C ASP A 806 -12.41 -37.81 -16.71
N THR A 807 -11.60 -37.70 -17.77
CA THR A 807 -10.15 -37.82 -17.67
C THR A 807 -9.48 -36.66 -16.93
N THR A 808 -10.07 -35.47 -16.96
CA THR A 808 -9.50 -34.29 -16.31
C THR A 808 -9.78 -34.34 -14.81
N PHE A 809 -11.02 -34.62 -14.40
CA PHE A 809 -11.38 -34.86 -13.01
C PHE A 809 -10.51 -35.98 -12.40
N ARG A 810 -10.36 -37.09 -13.12
CA ARG A 810 -9.49 -38.21 -12.73
C ARG A 810 -8.03 -37.81 -12.51
N SER A 811 -7.49 -36.87 -13.29
CA SER A 811 -6.09 -36.46 -13.18
C SER A 811 -5.72 -35.84 -11.84
N TYR A 812 -6.69 -35.34 -11.07
CA TYR A 812 -6.50 -34.82 -9.71
C TYR A 812 -6.49 -35.90 -8.62
N LEU A 813 -7.05 -37.08 -8.91
CA LEU A 813 -7.08 -38.25 -8.02
C LEU A 813 -6.08 -39.33 -8.40
N LEU A 814 -5.59 -39.32 -9.65
CA LEU A 814 -4.71 -40.33 -10.23
C LEU A 814 -3.40 -39.71 -10.69
N SER A 815 -2.30 -40.44 -10.53
CA SER A 815 -1.02 -40.10 -11.13
C SER A 815 -1.10 -40.27 -12.64
N THR A 816 -1.02 -39.15 -13.36
CA THR A 816 -1.13 -39.05 -14.82
C THR A 816 -0.02 -38.18 -15.37
N ALA A 817 0.15 -38.16 -16.69
CA ALA A 817 1.16 -37.32 -17.35
C ALA A 817 0.96 -35.80 -17.15
N SER A 818 -0.23 -35.37 -16.72
CA SER A 818 -0.51 -33.97 -16.38
C SER A 818 -0.03 -33.59 -14.98
N GLU A 819 0.27 -34.57 -14.11
CA GLU A 819 0.77 -34.33 -12.75
C GLU A 819 -0.14 -33.46 -11.85
N ASN A 820 -1.45 -33.47 -12.08
CA ASN A 820 -2.43 -32.68 -11.33
C ASN A 820 -2.78 -33.23 -9.93
N HIS A 821 -2.21 -34.36 -9.52
CA HIS A 821 -2.54 -35.01 -8.25
C HIS A 821 -1.70 -34.49 -7.09
N SER A 822 -2.25 -34.59 -5.88
CA SER A 822 -1.56 -34.28 -4.63
C SER A 822 -0.72 -35.47 -4.16
N ASN A 823 0.58 -35.25 -3.99
CA ASN A 823 1.48 -36.23 -3.42
C ASN A 823 1.16 -36.48 -1.95
N LEU A 824 0.80 -35.42 -1.21
CA LEU A 824 0.40 -35.52 0.19
C LEU A 824 -0.80 -36.46 0.38
N LEU A 825 -1.82 -36.35 -0.47
CA LEU A 825 -2.98 -37.25 -0.45
C LEU A 825 -2.57 -38.69 -0.74
N PHE A 826 -1.74 -38.93 -1.76
CA PHE A 826 -1.27 -40.27 -2.11
C PHE A 826 -0.52 -40.94 -0.97
N THR A 827 0.46 -40.25 -0.39
CA THR A 827 1.25 -40.77 0.73
C THR A 827 0.41 -40.95 1.99
N SER A 828 -0.58 -40.08 2.21
CA SER A 828 -1.53 -40.23 3.32
C SER A 828 -2.42 -41.45 3.12
N ILE A 829 -2.91 -41.70 1.91
CA ILE A 829 -3.69 -42.92 1.61
C ILE A 829 -2.84 -44.16 1.84
N ALA A 830 -1.61 -44.21 1.32
CA ALA A 830 -0.68 -45.32 1.54
C ALA A 830 -0.43 -45.57 3.04
N TYR A 831 -0.16 -44.51 3.80
CA TYR A 831 0.02 -44.60 5.25
C TYR A 831 -1.23 -45.10 5.98
N ASN A 832 -2.41 -44.59 5.65
CA ASN A 832 -3.66 -45.04 6.27
C ASN A 832 -3.95 -46.50 5.93
N ILE A 833 -3.69 -46.96 4.71
CA ILE A 833 -3.82 -48.37 4.33
C ILE A 833 -2.88 -49.25 5.17
N GLN A 834 -1.64 -48.82 5.40
CA GLN A 834 -0.71 -49.49 6.32
C GLN A 834 -1.28 -49.56 7.73
N GLN A 835 -1.70 -48.43 8.30
CA GLN A 835 -2.27 -48.39 9.66
C GLN A 835 -3.54 -49.25 9.79
N PHE A 836 -4.44 -49.23 8.81
CA PHE A 836 -5.63 -50.06 8.83
C PHE A 836 -5.32 -51.56 8.67
N SER A 837 -4.26 -51.93 7.93
CA SER A 837 -3.86 -53.33 7.84
C SER A 837 -3.30 -53.90 9.15
N GLU A 838 -2.79 -53.04 10.04
CA GLU A 838 -2.28 -53.41 11.36
C GLU A 838 -3.38 -53.50 12.44
N ASP A 839 -4.56 -52.91 12.18
CA ASP A 839 -5.70 -52.96 13.09
C ASP A 839 -6.33 -54.37 13.13
N GLU A 840 -6.60 -54.88 14.33
CA GLU A 840 -7.09 -56.25 14.53
C GLU A 840 -8.45 -56.50 13.86
N ALA A 841 -9.32 -55.49 13.72
CA ALA A 841 -10.61 -55.63 13.07
C ALA A 841 -10.49 -55.57 11.53
N MET A 842 -9.60 -54.72 11.01
CA MET A 842 -9.46 -54.48 9.58
C MET A 842 -8.44 -55.39 8.87
N SER A 843 -7.49 -55.97 9.61
CA SER A 843 -6.46 -56.91 9.10
C SER A 843 -7.02 -58.18 8.45
N ASN A 844 -8.27 -58.56 8.76
CA ASN A 844 -8.97 -59.66 8.08
C ASN A 844 -9.46 -59.29 6.67
N TYR A 845 -9.56 -57.99 6.36
CA TYR A 845 -10.13 -57.48 5.12
C TYR A 845 -9.12 -56.71 4.25
N ILE A 846 -8.07 -56.14 4.85
CA ILE A 846 -7.01 -55.43 4.16
C ILE A 846 -5.70 -56.18 4.42
N ALA A 847 -5.16 -56.78 3.36
CA ALA A 847 -3.86 -57.45 3.40
C ALA A 847 -2.88 -56.75 2.46
N ILE A 848 -1.74 -56.33 3.01
CA ILE A 848 -0.66 -55.71 2.25
C ILE A 848 0.30 -56.81 1.79
N PRO A 849 0.62 -56.91 0.49
CA PRO A 849 1.59 -57.87 0.01
C PRO A 849 2.99 -57.55 0.53
N SER A 850 3.82 -58.57 0.69
CA SER A 850 5.22 -58.48 1.10
C SER A 850 6.07 -57.56 0.22
N THR A 851 5.65 -57.31 -1.03
CA THR A 851 6.26 -56.36 -1.97
C THR A 851 6.14 -54.90 -1.51
N LEU A 852 5.13 -54.56 -0.70
CA LEU A 852 4.83 -53.21 -0.22
C LEU A 852 4.99 -53.05 1.30
N GLU A 853 4.82 -54.12 2.07
CA GLU A 853 4.77 -54.13 3.54
C GLU A 853 5.96 -53.42 4.23
N THR A 854 7.15 -53.52 3.64
CA THR A 854 8.39 -52.94 4.23
C THR A 854 8.81 -51.61 3.61
N LEU A 855 8.06 -51.11 2.63
CA LEU A 855 8.37 -49.87 1.92
C LEU A 855 7.76 -48.66 2.64
N SER A 856 8.45 -47.53 2.54
CA SER A 856 7.91 -46.23 2.98
C SER A 856 6.66 -45.88 2.15
N PRO A 857 5.63 -45.23 2.72
CA PRO A 857 4.49 -44.68 1.97
C PRO A 857 4.89 -43.76 0.79
N GLU A 858 6.11 -43.22 0.80
CA GLU A 858 6.69 -42.37 -0.26
C GLU A 858 7.34 -43.16 -1.42
N ASP A 859 7.41 -44.49 -1.34
CA ASP A 859 8.05 -45.29 -2.39
C ASP A 859 7.23 -45.26 -3.70
N PRO A 860 7.86 -45.15 -4.89
CA PRO A 860 7.14 -45.17 -6.17
C PRO A 860 6.25 -46.40 -6.40
N LEU A 861 6.54 -47.52 -5.74
CA LEU A 861 5.67 -48.71 -5.77
C LEU A 861 4.35 -48.47 -5.02
N TRP A 862 4.36 -47.69 -3.94
CA TRP A 862 3.14 -47.24 -3.25
C TRP A 862 2.34 -46.27 -4.11
N GLU A 863 2.99 -45.34 -4.81
CA GLU A 863 2.30 -44.45 -5.76
C GLU A 863 1.58 -45.27 -6.84
N THR A 864 2.27 -46.26 -7.43
CA THR A 864 1.68 -47.16 -8.45
C THR A 864 0.49 -47.94 -7.88
N GLU A 865 0.60 -48.43 -6.64
CA GLU A 865 -0.48 -49.18 -5.99
C GLU A 865 -1.69 -48.30 -5.65
N VAL A 866 -1.47 -47.12 -5.05
CA VAL A 866 -2.55 -46.18 -4.73
C VAL A 866 -3.25 -45.74 -6.02
N ASN A 867 -2.49 -45.49 -7.10
CA ASN A 867 -3.06 -45.16 -8.39
C ASN A 867 -3.92 -46.31 -8.96
N ALA A 868 -3.48 -47.56 -8.85
CA ALA A 868 -4.27 -48.71 -9.26
C ALA A 868 -5.52 -48.91 -8.39
N PHE A 869 -5.40 -48.71 -7.08
CA PHE A 869 -6.50 -48.82 -6.11
C PHE A 869 -7.58 -47.76 -6.35
N LEU A 870 -7.20 -46.48 -6.42
CA LEU A 870 -8.12 -45.38 -6.70
C LEU A 870 -8.70 -45.50 -8.12
N GLY A 871 -7.88 -45.88 -9.09
CA GLY A 871 -8.32 -46.12 -10.46
C GLY A 871 -9.43 -47.16 -10.52
N ALA A 872 -9.30 -48.25 -9.77
CA ALA A 872 -10.32 -49.28 -9.74
C ALA A 872 -11.63 -48.86 -9.06
N ILE A 873 -11.57 -48.02 -8.02
CA ILE A 873 -12.77 -47.42 -7.41
C ILE A 873 -13.47 -46.49 -8.40
N LEU A 874 -12.70 -45.67 -9.12
CA LEU A 874 -13.24 -44.75 -10.12
C LEU A 874 -13.80 -45.48 -11.34
N ASP A 875 -13.20 -46.58 -11.78
CA ASP A 875 -13.70 -47.41 -12.88
C ASP A 875 -15.01 -48.11 -12.48
N LEU A 876 -15.12 -48.61 -11.25
CA LEU A 876 -16.36 -49.17 -10.73
C LEU A 876 -17.48 -48.12 -10.75
N GLY A 877 -17.23 -46.90 -10.26
CA GLY A 877 -18.22 -45.82 -10.30
C GLY A 877 -18.58 -45.39 -11.72
N ALA A 878 -17.58 -45.25 -12.60
CA ALA A 878 -17.78 -44.93 -14.01
C ALA A 878 -18.56 -46.01 -14.77
N SER A 879 -18.49 -47.28 -14.38
CA SER A 879 -19.25 -48.37 -15.02
C SER A 879 -20.77 -48.24 -14.88
N PHE A 880 -21.25 -47.36 -13.99
CA PHE A 880 -22.66 -47.00 -13.87
C PHE A 880 -23.09 -45.90 -14.85
N GLU A 881 -22.18 -45.36 -15.66
CA GLU A 881 -22.53 -44.42 -16.74
C GLU A 881 -23.57 -45.08 -17.67
N ASP A 882 -24.66 -44.35 -17.96
CA ASP A 882 -25.82 -44.85 -18.70
C ASP A 882 -26.51 -46.10 -18.11
N SER A 883 -26.26 -46.43 -16.83
CA SER A 883 -26.93 -47.56 -16.17
C SER A 883 -28.42 -47.30 -16.01
N THR A 884 -29.23 -48.26 -16.45
CA THR A 884 -30.69 -48.23 -16.27
C THR A 884 -31.13 -48.71 -14.89
N VAL A 885 -30.19 -49.21 -14.08
CA VAL A 885 -30.47 -49.89 -12.80
C VAL A 885 -30.40 -48.91 -11.62
N MET A 886 -29.41 -48.03 -11.62
CA MET A 886 -29.18 -47.03 -10.58
C MET A 886 -28.36 -45.88 -11.16
N SER A 887 -28.72 -44.64 -10.84
CA SER A 887 -27.86 -43.48 -11.10
C SER A 887 -26.86 -43.31 -9.95
N PHE A 888 -25.67 -42.79 -10.24
CA PHE A 888 -24.69 -42.47 -9.20
C PHE A 888 -24.97 -41.07 -8.62
N SER A 889 -26.22 -40.85 -8.20
CA SER A 889 -26.70 -39.60 -7.62
C SER A 889 -26.72 -39.66 -6.09
N VAL A 890 -26.65 -38.49 -5.44
CA VAL A 890 -26.66 -38.40 -3.97
C VAL A 890 -27.96 -38.97 -3.40
N ARG A 891 -29.09 -38.75 -4.08
CA ARG A 891 -30.39 -39.30 -3.69
C ARG A 891 -30.36 -40.82 -3.73
N ASP A 892 -29.97 -41.42 -4.85
CA ASP A 892 -30.01 -42.88 -5.02
C ASP A 892 -29.06 -43.57 -4.04
N ILE A 893 -27.88 -42.98 -3.77
CA ILE A 893 -26.94 -43.47 -2.75
C ILE A 893 -27.54 -43.36 -1.34
N LEU A 894 -28.21 -42.25 -1.01
CA LEU A 894 -28.86 -42.07 0.29
C LEU A 894 -30.07 -43.00 0.47
N GLU A 895 -30.85 -43.24 -0.57
CA GLU A 895 -31.94 -44.22 -0.56
C GLU A 895 -31.39 -45.62 -0.30
N LEU A 896 -30.34 -46.03 -1.01
CA LEU A 896 -29.67 -47.32 -0.80
C LEU A 896 -29.06 -47.46 0.61
N LYS A 897 -28.46 -46.38 1.12
CA LYS A 897 -27.90 -46.34 2.49
C LYS A 897 -29.00 -46.49 3.55
N ASN A 898 -30.13 -45.82 3.35
CA ASN A 898 -31.22 -45.80 4.32
C ASN A 898 -31.99 -47.13 4.34
N ASP A 899 -32.13 -47.78 3.19
CA ASP A 899 -32.75 -49.10 3.07
C ASP A 899 -32.10 -49.93 1.95
N THR A 900 -31.12 -50.78 2.29
CA THR A 900 -30.46 -51.65 1.30
C THR A 900 -31.40 -52.69 0.71
N SER A 901 -32.57 -52.92 1.32
CA SER A 901 -33.52 -53.94 0.85
C SER A 901 -34.26 -53.53 -0.42
N VAL A 902 -34.33 -52.23 -0.74
CA VAL A 902 -34.94 -51.73 -1.99
C VAL A 902 -34.04 -51.89 -3.22
N ALA A 903 -32.78 -52.29 -3.03
CA ALA A 903 -31.82 -52.50 -4.10
C ALA A 903 -32.32 -53.52 -5.13
N SER A 904 -32.29 -53.15 -6.41
CA SER A 904 -32.55 -54.09 -7.52
C SER A 904 -31.45 -55.14 -7.57
N LEU A 905 -31.83 -56.41 -7.76
CA LEU A 905 -30.86 -57.49 -7.97
C LEU A 905 -30.10 -57.35 -9.29
N GLU A 906 -30.63 -56.57 -10.24
CA GLU A 906 -29.96 -56.22 -11.49
C GLU A 906 -28.64 -55.46 -11.25
N LEU A 907 -28.46 -54.85 -10.07
CA LEU A 907 -27.19 -54.22 -9.66
C LEU A 907 -26.04 -55.22 -9.67
N PHE A 908 -26.31 -56.49 -9.36
CA PHE A 908 -25.33 -57.57 -9.36
C PHE A 908 -25.32 -58.33 -10.69
N THR A 909 -26.49 -58.60 -11.26
CA THR A 909 -26.59 -59.45 -12.46
C THR A 909 -26.20 -58.76 -13.75
N GLN A 910 -26.15 -57.42 -13.80
CA GLN A 910 -25.65 -56.67 -14.97
C GLN A 910 -24.21 -57.04 -15.36
N PHE A 911 -23.42 -57.56 -14.42
CA PHE A 911 -22.06 -58.03 -14.66
C PHE A 911 -22.00 -59.45 -15.26
N ALA A 912 -23.14 -60.08 -15.55
CA ALA A 912 -23.19 -61.25 -16.42
C ALA A 912 -22.73 -60.93 -17.85
N ASP A 913 -22.82 -59.65 -18.27
CA ASP A 913 -22.13 -59.16 -19.47
C ASP A 913 -20.61 -59.08 -19.20
N PRO A 914 -19.78 -59.88 -19.89
CA PRO A 914 -18.34 -59.89 -19.65
C PRO A 914 -17.66 -58.56 -20.01
N ILE A 915 -18.23 -57.76 -20.91
CA ILE A 915 -17.71 -56.43 -21.23
C ILE A 915 -17.90 -55.51 -20.02
N LYS A 916 -19.12 -55.42 -19.49
CA LYS A 916 -19.42 -54.62 -18.28
C LYS A 916 -18.62 -55.09 -17.07
N ALA A 917 -18.47 -56.39 -16.86
CA ALA A 917 -17.64 -56.92 -15.77
C ALA A 917 -16.15 -56.52 -15.92
N THR A 918 -15.63 -56.52 -17.15
CA THR A 918 -14.26 -56.09 -17.43
C THR A 918 -14.09 -54.58 -17.24
N GLU A 919 -15.05 -53.78 -17.69
CA GLU A 919 -15.04 -52.32 -17.50
C GLU A 919 -15.12 -51.93 -16.02
N ALA A 920 -15.96 -52.62 -15.22
CA ALA A 920 -16.15 -52.32 -13.80
C ALA A 920 -15.04 -52.85 -12.89
N PHE A 921 -14.50 -54.04 -13.18
CA PHE A 921 -13.61 -54.77 -12.25
C PHE A 921 -12.23 -55.09 -12.84
N GLY A 922 -11.99 -54.84 -14.14
CA GLY A 922 -10.73 -55.20 -14.79
C GLY A 922 -9.52 -54.43 -14.27
N SER A 923 -9.71 -53.20 -13.80
CA SER A 923 -8.64 -52.42 -13.15
C SER A 923 -8.37 -52.84 -11.71
N LEU A 924 -9.30 -53.51 -11.02
CA LEU A 924 -9.03 -54.09 -9.69
C LEU A 924 -7.86 -55.08 -9.76
N ASP A 925 -7.69 -55.78 -10.89
CA ASP A 925 -6.57 -56.71 -11.09
C ASP A 925 -5.19 -56.03 -11.09
N SER A 926 -5.15 -54.71 -11.28
CA SER A 926 -3.93 -53.91 -11.24
C SER A 926 -3.48 -53.61 -9.81
N SER A 927 -4.39 -53.63 -8.83
CA SER A 927 -4.06 -53.42 -7.42
C SER A 927 -3.60 -54.72 -6.77
N GLN A 928 -2.37 -54.71 -6.23
CA GLN A 928 -1.81 -55.82 -5.49
C GLN A 928 -2.51 -55.99 -4.14
N ILE A 929 -2.91 -54.89 -3.49
CA ILE A 929 -3.58 -54.91 -2.19
C ILE A 929 -4.96 -55.55 -2.31
N LEU A 930 -5.75 -55.18 -3.33
CA LEU A 930 -7.07 -55.80 -3.54
C LEU A 930 -6.96 -57.29 -3.83
N ARG A 931 -6.00 -57.70 -4.67
CA ARG A 931 -5.76 -59.12 -4.99
C ARG A 931 -5.27 -59.92 -3.79
N THR A 932 -4.44 -59.34 -2.92
CA THR A 932 -3.98 -60.00 -1.67
C THR A 932 -5.11 -60.05 -0.64
N SER A 933 -5.86 -58.97 -0.50
CA SER A 933 -6.99 -58.84 0.42
C SER A 933 -8.08 -59.86 0.12
N LEU A 934 -8.42 -60.08 -1.16
CA LEU A 934 -9.36 -61.13 -1.56
C LEU A 934 -8.86 -62.54 -1.21
N VAL A 935 -7.56 -62.82 -1.35
CA VAL A 935 -6.98 -64.09 -0.89
C VAL A 935 -7.17 -64.25 0.61
N ASN A 936 -6.83 -63.21 1.38
CA ASN A 936 -6.99 -63.22 2.83
C ASN A 936 -8.45 -63.45 3.23
N ILE A 937 -9.40 -62.71 2.65
CA ILE A 937 -10.84 -62.85 2.91
C ILE A 937 -11.32 -64.27 2.62
N ILE A 938 -10.99 -64.83 1.45
CA ILE A 938 -11.43 -66.20 1.08
C ILE A 938 -10.83 -67.23 2.06
N ASN A 939 -9.55 -67.10 2.41
CA ASN A 939 -8.90 -68.02 3.33
C ASN A 939 -9.46 -67.92 4.75
N THR A 940 -9.69 -66.70 5.27
CA THR A 940 -10.31 -66.47 6.59
C THR A 940 -11.73 -67.01 6.65
N LEU A 941 -12.55 -66.78 5.61
CA LEU A 941 -13.88 -67.38 5.52
C LEU A 941 -13.79 -68.91 5.43
N GLY A 942 -12.82 -69.43 4.71
CA GLY A 942 -12.60 -70.86 4.56
C GLY A 942 -12.08 -71.57 5.82
N GLU A 943 -11.41 -70.89 6.76
CA GLU A 943 -11.10 -71.49 8.07
C GLU A 943 -12.37 -71.91 8.82
N SER A 944 -13.47 -71.18 8.65
CA SER A 944 -14.75 -71.53 9.26
C SER A 944 -15.34 -72.85 8.76
N THR A 945 -14.90 -73.35 7.60
CA THR A 945 -15.40 -74.60 7.03
C THR A 945 -14.76 -75.82 7.68
N LEU A 946 -13.60 -75.67 8.31
CA LEU A 946 -12.83 -76.76 8.92
C LEU A 946 -13.66 -77.56 9.93
N ASP A 947 -14.39 -76.88 10.81
CA ASP A 947 -15.24 -77.52 11.83
C ASP A 947 -16.47 -78.23 11.23
N SER A 948 -16.90 -77.82 10.02
CA SER A 948 -18.14 -78.30 9.39
C SER A 948 -17.93 -79.48 8.44
N ILE A 949 -16.85 -79.47 7.65
CA ILE A 949 -16.57 -80.46 6.59
C ILE A 949 -15.17 -81.07 6.70
N GLY A 950 -14.46 -80.85 7.82
CA GLY A 950 -13.14 -81.43 8.08
C GLY A 950 -11.99 -80.87 7.23
N TYR A 951 -12.25 -79.81 6.46
CA TYR A 951 -11.29 -79.17 5.56
C TYR A 951 -11.51 -77.66 5.55
N ALA A 952 -10.42 -76.90 5.68
CA ALA A 952 -10.43 -75.45 5.52
C ALA A 952 -10.33 -75.14 4.03
N MET A 953 -11.39 -74.60 3.45
CA MET A 953 -11.33 -74.16 2.05
C MET A 953 -10.33 -73.01 1.93
N GLN A 954 -9.51 -73.00 0.89
CA GLN A 954 -8.50 -71.95 0.67
C GLN A 954 -8.48 -71.59 -0.81
N VAL A 955 -7.95 -70.42 -1.14
CA VAL A 955 -7.69 -70.05 -2.53
C VAL A 955 -6.70 -71.06 -3.14
N PRO A 956 -7.04 -71.66 -4.28
CA PRO A 956 -6.24 -72.73 -4.87
C PRO A 956 -4.98 -72.17 -5.55
N ASP A 957 -3.89 -72.94 -5.53
CA ASP A 957 -2.59 -72.53 -6.11
C ASP A 957 -2.70 -72.11 -7.59
N ILE A 958 -3.63 -72.72 -8.35
CA ILE A 958 -3.87 -72.40 -9.77
C ILE A 958 -4.40 -70.98 -9.98
N ALA A 959 -5.03 -70.39 -8.97
CA ALA A 959 -5.58 -69.04 -9.01
C ALA A 959 -4.59 -67.99 -8.45
N LEU A 960 -3.39 -68.40 -8.00
CA LEU A 960 -2.42 -67.52 -7.35
C LEU A 960 -1.26 -67.12 -8.25
N SER A 961 -0.74 -65.92 -7.99
CA SER A 961 0.54 -65.40 -8.47
C SER A 961 1.36 -64.93 -7.28
N GLY A 962 2.07 -65.85 -6.63
CA GLY A 962 2.69 -65.60 -5.33
C GLY A 962 1.63 -65.64 -4.22
N GLU A 963 1.53 -64.57 -3.44
CA GLU A 963 0.53 -64.41 -2.35
C GLU A 963 -0.77 -63.72 -2.79
N MET A 964 -0.84 -63.32 -4.06
CA MET A 964 -1.97 -62.61 -4.67
C MET A 964 -2.77 -63.52 -5.59
N LEU A 965 -4.05 -63.22 -5.84
CA LEU A 965 -4.77 -63.78 -7.00
C LEU A 965 -4.00 -63.50 -8.30
N ALA A 966 -4.08 -64.34 -9.33
CA ALA A 966 -3.53 -64.03 -10.65
C ALA A 966 -4.37 -62.94 -11.37
N PRO A 967 -3.80 -62.18 -12.34
CA PRO A 967 -4.57 -61.20 -13.10
C PRO A 967 -5.73 -61.87 -13.87
N GLY A 968 -6.90 -61.23 -13.91
CA GLY A 968 -8.12 -61.73 -14.56
C GLY A 968 -9.05 -62.52 -13.64
N MET A 969 -8.56 -62.96 -12.47
CA MET A 969 -9.34 -63.85 -11.58
C MET A 969 -10.53 -63.15 -10.93
N ILE A 970 -10.45 -61.84 -10.68
CA ILE A 970 -11.55 -61.08 -10.07
C ILE A 970 -12.70 -60.93 -11.06
N VAL A 971 -12.40 -60.51 -12.29
CA VAL A 971 -13.40 -60.38 -13.36
C VAL A 971 -14.06 -61.72 -13.66
N GLU A 972 -13.27 -62.79 -13.75
CA GLU A 972 -13.76 -64.15 -13.98
C GLU A 972 -14.72 -64.60 -12.86
N LEU A 973 -14.35 -64.36 -11.59
CA LEU A 973 -15.20 -64.68 -10.44
C LEU A 973 -16.51 -63.91 -10.47
N ILE A 974 -16.47 -62.59 -10.63
CA ILE A 974 -17.68 -61.75 -10.60
C ILE A 974 -18.59 -62.06 -11.79
N ASN A 975 -18.05 -62.16 -13.01
CA ASN A 975 -18.85 -62.46 -14.19
C ASN A 975 -19.52 -63.83 -14.08
N GLY A 976 -18.77 -64.88 -13.69
CA GLY A 976 -19.32 -66.22 -13.55
C GLY A 976 -20.38 -66.30 -12.45
N LEU A 977 -20.16 -65.65 -11.29
CA LEU A 977 -21.16 -65.57 -10.23
C LEU A 977 -22.40 -64.79 -10.67
N ALA A 978 -22.24 -63.68 -11.40
CA ALA A 978 -23.36 -62.89 -11.91
C ALA A 978 -24.23 -63.66 -12.91
N VAL A 979 -23.63 -64.47 -13.79
CA VAL A 979 -24.37 -65.38 -14.70
C VAL A 979 -25.23 -66.35 -13.90
N VAL A 980 -24.66 -67.00 -12.89
CA VAL A 980 -25.37 -67.96 -12.03
C VAL A 980 -26.46 -67.29 -11.22
N MET A 981 -26.17 -66.12 -10.63
CA MET A 981 -27.14 -65.36 -9.84
C MET A 981 -28.31 -64.89 -10.70
N ASN A 982 -28.07 -64.47 -11.95
CA ASN A 982 -29.13 -64.03 -12.85
C ASN A 982 -30.16 -65.15 -13.09
N ASP A 983 -29.68 -66.33 -13.46
CA ASP A 983 -30.50 -67.51 -13.70
C ASP A 983 -31.22 -67.99 -12.41
N ALA A 984 -30.50 -67.98 -11.28
CA ALA A 984 -31.08 -68.33 -9.98
C ALA A 984 -32.22 -67.36 -9.57
N PHE A 985 -32.02 -66.05 -9.75
CA PHE A 985 -33.02 -65.03 -9.42
C PHE A 985 -34.24 -65.08 -10.34
N GLU A 986 -34.05 -65.33 -11.64
CA GLU A 986 -35.14 -65.58 -12.59
C GLU A 986 -35.95 -66.81 -12.16
N THR A 987 -35.29 -67.89 -11.76
CA THR A 987 -35.93 -69.12 -11.27
C THR A 987 -36.72 -68.90 -9.98
N MET A 988 -36.18 -68.12 -9.04
CA MET A 988 -36.84 -67.78 -7.78
C MET A 988 -37.91 -66.68 -7.94
N ASN A 989 -37.97 -66.02 -9.10
CA ASN A 989 -38.84 -64.89 -9.40
C ASN A 989 -38.69 -63.75 -8.36
N VAL A 990 -37.43 -63.39 -8.07
CA VAL A 990 -37.06 -62.28 -7.19
C VAL A 990 -36.37 -61.18 -7.97
N THR A 991 -36.65 -59.93 -7.62
CA THR A 991 -36.12 -58.74 -8.33
C THR A 991 -35.43 -57.74 -7.41
N THR A 992 -35.67 -57.83 -6.10
CA THR A 992 -35.07 -56.95 -5.08
C THR A 992 -34.38 -57.74 -3.99
N LEU A 993 -33.45 -57.09 -3.28
CA LEU A 993 -32.76 -57.68 -2.14
C LEU A 993 -33.74 -58.01 -0.99
N ALA A 994 -34.82 -57.24 -0.81
CA ALA A 994 -35.89 -57.54 0.13
C ALA A 994 -36.58 -58.88 -0.17
N GLU A 995 -36.92 -59.11 -1.44
CA GLU A 995 -37.56 -60.36 -1.88
C GLU A 995 -36.63 -61.55 -1.72
N PHE A 996 -35.36 -61.39 -2.05
CA PHE A 996 -34.34 -62.42 -1.86
C PHE A 996 -34.12 -62.76 -0.37
N ASN A 997 -33.97 -61.75 0.49
CA ASN A 997 -33.79 -61.94 1.93
C ASN A 997 -35.03 -62.49 2.63
N ALA A 998 -36.22 -62.36 2.03
CA ALA A 998 -37.46 -62.93 2.53
C ALA A 998 -37.62 -64.43 2.24
N LEU A 999 -36.72 -65.03 1.45
CA LEU A 999 -36.70 -66.48 1.22
C LEU A 999 -36.32 -67.20 2.52
N GLU A 1000 -37.21 -68.07 3.02
CA GLU A 1000 -37.01 -68.81 4.27
C GLU A 1000 -36.64 -70.28 3.99
N GLY A 1001 -35.41 -70.67 4.35
CA GLY A 1001 -34.98 -72.06 4.38
C GLY A 1001 -34.11 -72.49 3.19
N THR A 1002 -33.41 -73.61 3.36
CA THR A 1002 -32.46 -74.15 2.36
C THR A 1002 -33.15 -74.71 1.10
N SER A 1003 -34.45 -74.99 1.15
CA SER A 1003 -35.21 -75.57 0.04
C SER A 1003 -35.33 -74.64 -1.17
N ASP A 1004 -35.49 -73.33 -0.97
CA ASP A 1004 -35.66 -72.39 -2.07
C ASP A 1004 -34.36 -72.24 -2.88
N TYR A 1005 -33.22 -72.21 -2.21
CA TYR A 1005 -31.90 -72.20 -2.83
C TYR A 1005 -31.58 -73.52 -3.56
N LEU A 1006 -31.92 -74.66 -2.95
CA LEU A 1006 -31.74 -75.98 -3.57
C LEU A 1006 -32.67 -76.16 -4.78
N ASN A 1007 -33.90 -75.66 -4.70
CA ASN A 1007 -34.83 -75.62 -5.83
C ASN A 1007 -34.29 -74.76 -6.98
N ALA A 1008 -33.77 -73.57 -6.67
CA ALA A 1008 -33.16 -72.69 -7.66
C ALA A 1008 -31.96 -73.37 -8.35
N PHE A 1009 -31.05 -73.94 -7.57
CA PHE A 1009 -29.92 -74.71 -8.09
C PHE A 1009 -30.36 -75.89 -8.97
N SER A 1010 -31.42 -76.60 -8.58
CA SER A 1010 -31.96 -77.76 -9.32
C SER A 1010 -32.49 -77.40 -10.72
N GLN A 1011 -32.74 -76.11 -10.97
CA GLN A 1011 -33.36 -75.59 -12.20
C GLN A 1011 -32.42 -74.70 -13.04
N LEU A 1012 -31.19 -74.46 -12.58
CA LEU A 1012 -30.19 -73.71 -13.35
C LEU A 1012 -29.94 -74.33 -14.73
N GLU A 1013 -29.75 -73.49 -15.74
CA GLU A 1013 -29.36 -73.90 -17.09
C GLU A 1013 -27.94 -74.49 -17.12
N ASP A 1014 -27.67 -75.37 -18.09
CA ASP A 1014 -26.34 -75.96 -18.28
C ASP A 1014 -25.26 -74.89 -18.47
N ALA A 1015 -25.59 -73.81 -19.18
CA ALA A 1015 -24.68 -72.68 -19.39
C ALA A 1015 -24.28 -71.97 -18.08
N SER A 1016 -25.20 -71.87 -17.11
CA SER A 1016 -24.91 -71.30 -15.78
C SER A 1016 -24.02 -72.22 -14.96
N ILE A 1017 -24.21 -73.54 -15.06
CA ILE A 1017 -23.34 -74.54 -14.40
C ILE A 1017 -21.95 -74.56 -15.04
N ASP A 1018 -21.86 -74.45 -16.36
CA ASP A 1018 -20.60 -74.31 -17.09
C ASP A 1018 -19.88 -73.01 -16.71
N ALA A 1019 -20.62 -71.91 -16.52
CA ALA A 1019 -20.05 -70.66 -16.01
C ALA A 1019 -19.51 -70.82 -14.57
N LEU A 1020 -20.28 -71.44 -13.66
CA LEU A 1020 -19.87 -71.69 -12.28
C LEU A 1020 -18.62 -72.57 -12.18
N SER A 1021 -18.60 -73.68 -12.92
CA SER A 1021 -17.48 -74.63 -12.97
C SER A 1021 -16.28 -74.11 -13.78
N GLY A 1022 -16.52 -73.14 -14.66
CA GLY A 1022 -15.50 -72.41 -15.40
C GLY A 1022 -14.65 -71.49 -14.53
N ILE A 1023 -15.20 -70.96 -13.42
CA ILE A 1023 -14.49 -70.08 -12.48
C ILE A 1023 -13.32 -70.84 -11.86
N THR A 1024 -12.10 -70.36 -12.14
CA THR A 1024 -10.83 -70.99 -11.74
C THR A 1024 -10.69 -71.12 -10.23
N ILE A 1025 -11.13 -70.12 -9.46
CA ILE A 1025 -11.15 -70.18 -7.99
C ILE A 1025 -12.06 -71.31 -7.50
N ILE A 1026 -13.32 -71.37 -7.97
CA ILE A 1026 -14.29 -72.39 -7.54
C ILE A 1026 -13.85 -73.79 -7.98
N ARG A 1027 -13.45 -73.94 -9.24
CA ARG A 1027 -12.91 -75.20 -9.79
C ARG A 1027 -11.72 -75.69 -8.97
N GLY A 1028 -10.77 -74.80 -8.69
CA GLY A 1028 -9.59 -75.14 -7.91
C GLY A 1028 -9.95 -75.50 -6.46
N MET A 1029 -10.83 -74.75 -5.80
CA MET A 1029 -11.31 -75.07 -4.44
C MET A 1029 -11.96 -76.47 -4.37
N ILE A 1030 -12.81 -76.82 -5.34
CA ILE A 1030 -13.45 -78.13 -5.42
C ILE A 1030 -12.41 -79.23 -5.70
N SER A 1031 -11.50 -78.96 -6.62
CA SER A 1031 -10.40 -79.88 -6.94
C SER A 1031 -9.53 -80.16 -5.71
N ASP A 1032 -9.10 -79.11 -5.01
CA ASP A 1032 -8.24 -79.23 -3.82
C ASP A 1032 -8.99 -79.91 -2.67
N ALA A 1033 -10.28 -79.60 -2.47
CA ALA A 1033 -11.11 -80.30 -1.49
C ALA A 1033 -11.25 -81.79 -1.82
N LEU A 1034 -11.59 -82.17 -3.06
CA LEU A 1034 -11.77 -83.58 -3.44
C LEU A 1034 -10.46 -84.37 -3.47
N LEU A 1035 -9.33 -83.71 -3.73
CA LEU A 1035 -7.99 -84.31 -3.70
C LEU A 1035 -7.36 -84.31 -2.30
N SER A 1036 -7.89 -83.52 -1.37
CA SER A 1036 -7.37 -83.39 -0.01
C SER A 1036 -7.51 -84.71 0.76
N PRO A 1037 -6.41 -85.25 1.33
CA PRO A 1037 -6.48 -86.42 2.20
C PRO A 1037 -7.38 -86.20 3.42
N ASP A 1038 -7.44 -84.97 3.95
CA ASP A 1038 -8.23 -84.64 5.13
C ASP A 1038 -9.72 -84.69 4.82
N MET A 1039 -10.14 -84.15 3.67
CA MET A 1039 -11.52 -84.23 3.19
C MET A 1039 -11.92 -85.68 2.88
N GLN A 1040 -11.06 -86.43 2.16
CA GLN A 1040 -11.32 -87.83 1.86
C GLN A 1040 -11.46 -88.67 3.15
N ALA A 1041 -10.59 -88.44 4.14
CA ALA A 1041 -10.66 -89.09 5.44
C ALA A 1041 -11.94 -88.70 6.19
N PHE A 1042 -12.33 -87.43 6.16
CA PHE A 1042 -13.59 -86.96 6.73
C PHE A 1042 -14.81 -87.63 6.08
N LEU A 1043 -14.84 -87.74 4.74
CA LEU A 1043 -15.91 -88.43 4.02
C LEU A 1043 -15.97 -89.93 4.38
N VAL A 1044 -14.82 -90.61 4.46
CA VAL A 1044 -14.73 -92.01 4.89
C VAL A 1044 -15.21 -92.18 6.34
N ASP A 1045 -14.77 -91.33 7.27
CA ASP A 1045 -15.18 -91.38 8.68
C ASP A 1045 -16.67 -91.08 8.86
N THR A 1046 -17.17 -90.09 8.12
CA THR A 1046 -18.60 -89.74 8.09
C THR A 1046 -19.44 -90.90 7.59
N LEU A 1047 -19.07 -91.54 6.46
CA LEU A 1047 -19.80 -92.71 5.96
C LEU A 1047 -19.68 -93.92 6.88
N ASN A 1048 -18.50 -94.20 7.43
CA ASN A 1048 -18.32 -95.30 8.38
C ASN A 1048 -19.05 -95.08 9.71
N THR A 1049 -19.30 -93.83 10.10
CA THR A 1049 -20.12 -93.48 11.27
C THR A 1049 -21.62 -93.54 10.94
N ALA A 1050 -22.01 -93.20 9.71
CA ALA A 1050 -23.40 -93.17 9.27
C ALA A 1050 -24.01 -94.57 9.04
N GLN A 1051 -23.18 -95.61 8.81
CA GLN A 1051 -23.67 -96.98 8.61
C GLN A 1051 -22.78 -98.03 9.31
N ASP A 1052 -23.43 -99.09 9.81
CA ASP A 1052 -22.77 -100.25 10.45
C ASP A 1052 -22.64 -101.46 9.49
N LEU A 1053 -22.96 -101.28 8.20
CA LEU A 1053 -23.08 -102.37 7.22
C LEU A 1053 -21.71 -102.88 6.76
N PHE A 1054 -20.75 -101.97 6.55
CA PHE A 1054 -19.39 -102.28 6.10
C PHE A 1054 -18.41 -101.17 6.47
N VAL A 1055 -17.11 -101.48 6.54
CA VAL A 1055 -16.07 -100.47 6.73
C VAL A 1055 -15.48 -100.13 5.37
N ILE A 1056 -15.61 -98.87 4.98
CA ILE A 1056 -15.02 -98.30 3.78
C ILE A 1056 -13.54 -98.02 4.01
N ASP A 1057 -12.70 -98.39 3.04
CA ASP A 1057 -11.25 -98.16 3.08
C ASP A 1057 -10.90 -96.67 2.97
N ALA A 1058 -9.76 -96.27 3.56
CA ALA A 1058 -9.28 -94.89 3.55
C ALA A 1058 -9.07 -94.30 2.14
N ASN A 1059 -8.83 -95.15 1.13
CA ASN A 1059 -8.60 -94.73 -0.26
C ASN A 1059 -9.87 -94.71 -1.12
N PHE A 1060 -11.05 -94.91 -0.52
CA PHE A 1060 -12.29 -95.09 -1.27
C PHE A 1060 -12.63 -93.88 -2.14
N PHE A 1061 -12.47 -92.67 -1.61
CA PHE A 1061 -12.71 -91.42 -2.34
C PHE A 1061 -11.50 -90.91 -3.14
N ASN A 1062 -10.42 -91.70 -3.28
CA ASN A 1062 -9.29 -91.30 -4.11
C ASN A 1062 -9.75 -91.05 -5.55
N VAL A 1063 -9.49 -89.83 -6.03
CA VAL A 1063 -9.77 -89.40 -7.40
C VAL A 1063 -8.90 -90.20 -8.37
N ASP A 1064 -9.50 -90.68 -9.46
CA ASP A 1064 -8.77 -91.40 -10.49
C ASP A 1064 -7.97 -90.44 -11.38
N PRO A 1065 -6.70 -90.74 -11.72
CA PRO A 1065 -5.90 -89.90 -12.60
C PRO A 1065 -6.53 -89.55 -13.96
N ILE A 1066 -7.48 -90.35 -14.46
CA ILE A 1066 -8.20 -90.05 -15.71
C ILE A 1066 -9.07 -88.80 -15.62
N LEU A 1067 -9.51 -88.42 -14.40
CA LEU A 1067 -10.32 -87.23 -14.13
C LEU A 1067 -9.47 -85.96 -13.99
N LEU A 1068 -8.15 -86.12 -13.91
CA LEU A 1068 -7.22 -85.03 -13.70
C LEU A 1068 -6.71 -84.46 -15.03
N ASP A 1069 -6.44 -83.17 -15.02
CA ASP A 1069 -5.75 -82.46 -16.10
C ASP A 1069 -4.22 -82.69 -16.02
N ALA A 1070 -3.47 -81.98 -16.88
CA ALA A 1070 -2.02 -82.10 -16.92
C ALA A 1070 -1.30 -81.50 -15.70
N GLN A 1071 -2.01 -80.70 -14.90
CA GLN A 1071 -1.54 -80.00 -13.70
C GLN A 1071 -1.91 -80.77 -12.43
N GLY A 1072 -2.71 -81.83 -12.53
CA GLY A 1072 -3.14 -82.65 -11.42
C GLY A 1072 -4.41 -82.15 -10.72
N ALA A 1073 -5.10 -81.16 -11.29
CA ALA A 1073 -6.41 -80.70 -10.84
C ALA A 1073 -7.54 -81.44 -11.58
N LEU A 1074 -8.76 -81.42 -11.06
CA LEU A 1074 -9.93 -81.94 -11.78
C LEU A 1074 -10.14 -81.17 -13.09
N LYS A 1075 -10.41 -81.90 -14.18
CA LYS A 1075 -10.79 -81.32 -15.47
C LYS A 1075 -12.02 -80.42 -15.29
N ALA A 1076 -12.05 -79.28 -15.97
CA ALA A 1076 -13.21 -78.37 -15.91
C ALA A 1076 -14.52 -79.07 -16.32
N GLU A 1077 -14.46 -79.89 -17.36
CA GLU A 1077 -15.57 -80.74 -17.81
C GLU A 1077 -16.07 -81.70 -16.71
N GLU A 1078 -15.17 -82.21 -15.86
CA GLU A 1078 -15.55 -83.09 -14.74
C GLU A 1078 -16.22 -82.31 -13.60
N VAL A 1079 -15.76 -81.09 -13.29
CA VAL A 1079 -16.41 -80.24 -12.27
C VAL A 1079 -17.79 -79.78 -12.74
N SER A 1080 -17.95 -79.44 -14.03
CA SER A 1080 -19.28 -79.19 -14.62
C SER A 1080 -20.17 -80.42 -14.52
N ALA A 1081 -19.67 -81.59 -14.96
CA ALA A 1081 -20.40 -82.84 -14.88
C ALA A 1081 -20.79 -83.20 -13.43
N LEU A 1082 -19.95 -82.91 -12.43
CA LEU A 1082 -20.24 -83.12 -11.02
C LEU A 1082 -21.43 -82.25 -10.57
N PHE A 1083 -21.44 -80.95 -10.91
CA PHE A 1083 -22.56 -80.06 -10.58
C PHE A 1083 -23.83 -80.45 -11.33
N VAL A 1084 -23.72 -80.80 -12.62
CA VAL A 1084 -24.83 -81.34 -13.42
C VAL A 1084 -25.38 -82.62 -12.79
N ALA A 1085 -24.51 -83.51 -12.28
CA ALA A 1085 -24.93 -84.72 -11.58
C ALA A 1085 -25.68 -84.40 -10.28
N VAL A 1086 -25.16 -83.49 -9.45
CA VAL A 1086 -25.84 -83.04 -8.22
C VAL A 1086 -27.20 -82.42 -8.53
N ARG A 1087 -27.28 -81.55 -9.55
CA ARG A 1087 -28.55 -80.98 -10.04
C ARG A 1087 -29.51 -82.09 -10.51
N SER A 1088 -28.99 -83.01 -11.32
CA SER A 1088 -29.77 -84.11 -11.93
C SER A 1088 -30.21 -85.15 -10.91
N LEU A 1089 -29.67 -85.19 -9.70
CA LEU A 1089 -30.24 -85.98 -8.61
C LEU A 1089 -31.57 -85.39 -8.10
N GLY A 1090 -31.87 -84.12 -8.40
CA GLY A 1090 -33.12 -83.45 -8.03
C GLY A 1090 -33.25 -83.20 -6.52
N LEU A 1091 -32.12 -82.91 -5.87
CA LEU A 1091 -32.05 -82.66 -4.43
C LEU A 1091 -32.61 -81.26 -4.13
N THR A 1092 -33.90 -81.21 -3.87
CA THR A 1092 -34.69 -79.97 -3.71
C THR A 1092 -34.85 -79.54 -2.26
N ASP A 1093 -34.61 -80.44 -1.31
CA ASP A 1093 -34.61 -80.17 0.13
C ASP A 1093 -33.73 -81.17 0.91
N SER A 1094 -33.62 -80.99 2.24
CA SER A 1094 -32.83 -81.85 3.12
C SER A 1094 -33.46 -83.24 3.34
N GLU A 1095 -34.78 -83.40 3.15
CA GLU A 1095 -35.44 -84.70 3.18
C GLU A 1095 -35.09 -85.51 1.92
N ALA A 1096 -35.01 -84.86 0.75
CA ALA A 1096 -34.58 -85.45 -0.50
C ALA A 1096 -33.15 -86.00 -0.39
N LEU A 1097 -32.24 -85.24 0.23
CA LEU A 1097 -30.87 -85.69 0.51
C LEU A 1097 -30.81 -86.91 1.44
N ALA A 1098 -31.62 -86.93 2.51
CA ALA A 1098 -31.69 -88.06 3.42
C ALA A 1098 -32.39 -89.31 2.82
N SER A 1099 -33.12 -89.14 1.72
CA SER A 1099 -33.88 -90.18 1.03
C SER A 1099 -33.16 -90.81 -0.17
N ILE A 1100 -31.91 -90.41 -0.45
CA ILE A 1100 -31.14 -90.97 -1.57
C ILE A 1100 -30.99 -92.48 -1.40
N GLY A 1101 -31.53 -93.24 -2.36
CA GLY A 1101 -31.49 -94.69 -2.37
C GLY A 1101 -31.70 -95.27 -3.77
N LEU A 1102 -31.94 -96.58 -3.85
CA LEU A 1102 -32.16 -97.28 -5.13
C LEU A 1102 -33.33 -96.67 -5.93
N GLU A 1103 -34.40 -96.24 -5.26
CA GLU A 1103 -35.55 -95.61 -5.91
C GLU A 1103 -35.18 -94.30 -6.62
N THR A 1104 -34.27 -93.52 -6.03
CA THR A 1104 -33.72 -92.29 -6.64
C THR A 1104 -33.12 -92.61 -8.00
N PHE A 1105 -32.20 -93.58 -8.08
CA PHE A 1105 -31.53 -93.95 -9.33
C PHE A 1105 -32.48 -94.55 -10.36
N THR A 1106 -33.49 -95.32 -9.94
CA THR A 1106 -34.51 -95.83 -10.88
C THR A 1106 -35.41 -94.73 -11.43
N GLY A 1107 -35.65 -93.67 -10.65
CA GLY A 1107 -36.45 -92.52 -11.04
C GLY A 1107 -35.74 -91.53 -11.97
N LEU A 1108 -34.42 -91.62 -12.11
CA LEU A 1108 -33.64 -90.82 -13.07
C LEU A 1108 -33.83 -91.33 -14.51
N ILE A 1109 -34.05 -92.64 -14.68
CA ILE A 1109 -34.18 -93.27 -16.01
C ILE A 1109 -35.45 -92.76 -16.70
N GLY A 1110 -35.27 -92.12 -17.86
CA GLY A 1110 -36.31 -91.50 -18.65
C GLY A 1110 -36.82 -90.16 -18.13
N ARG A 1111 -36.18 -89.57 -17.10
CA ARG A 1111 -36.50 -88.25 -16.57
C ARG A 1111 -35.74 -87.17 -17.35
N ASN A 1112 -36.43 -86.08 -17.72
CA ASN A 1112 -35.87 -84.92 -18.42
C ASN A 1112 -35.02 -85.26 -19.66
N ILE A 1113 -35.51 -86.16 -20.52
CA ILE A 1113 -34.80 -86.58 -21.73
C ILE A 1113 -34.48 -85.37 -22.61
N ASP A 1114 -33.19 -85.19 -22.91
CA ASP A 1114 -32.71 -84.23 -23.89
C ASP A 1114 -33.25 -84.60 -25.28
N PRO A 1115 -33.98 -83.70 -25.97
CA PRO A 1115 -34.56 -84.00 -27.27
C PRO A 1115 -33.53 -84.14 -28.41
N ASP A 1116 -32.31 -83.62 -28.22
CA ASP A 1116 -31.23 -83.59 -29.22
C ASP A 1116 -30.21 -84.72 -28.99
N THR A 1117 -29.80 -84.99 -27.75
CA THR A 1117 -28.83 -86.06 -27.42
C THR A 1117 -29.51 -87.39 -27.08
N GLY A 1118 -30.76 -87.34 -26.59
CA GLY A 1118 -31.49 -88.52 -26.11
C GLY A 1118 -31.11 -88.96 -24.70
N GLU A 1119 -30.23 -88.21 -24.02
CA GLU A 1119 -29.74 -88.48 -22.67
C GLU A 1119 -30.78 -88.08 -21.62
N ASP A 1120 -30.96 -88.91 -20.58
CA ASP A 1120 -31.83 -88.63 -19.44
C ASP A 1120 -31.02 -88.23 -18.19
N ASP A 1121 -31.70 -87.92 -17.08
CA ASP A 1121 -31.01 -87.55 -15.84
C ASP A 1121 -30.10 -88.67 -15.29
N PHE A 1122 -30.32 -89.93 -15.67
CA PHE A 1122 -29.42 -91.03 -15.32
C PHE A 1122 -28.09 -90.89 -16.09
N ASP A 1123 -28.15 -90.58 -17.39
CA ASP A 1123 -26.94 -90.30 -18.18
C ASP A 1123 -26.19 -89.11 -17.60
N ARG A 1124 -26.91 -88.05 -17.18
CA ARG A 1124 -26.28 -86.85 -16.58
C ARG A 1124 -25.59 -87.11 -15.24
N VAL A 1125 -26.15 -87.95 -14.37
CA VAL A 1125 -25.50 -88.34 -13.10
C VAL A 1125 -24.25 -89.18 -13.35
N PHE A 1126 -24.33 -90.12 -14.29
CA PHE A 1126 -23.21 -90.99 -14.66
C PHE A 1126 -22.19 -90.30 -15.59
N GLY A 1127 -22.52 -89.14 -16.14
CA GLY A 1127 -21.61 -88.28 -16.89
C GLY A 1127 -20.50 -87.68 -16.03
N SER A 1128 -20.71 -87.57 -14.70
CA SER A 1128 -19.61 -87.29 -13.77
C SER A 1128 -18.79 -88.55 -13.53
N GLY A 1129 -17.53 -88.53 -13.95
CA GLY A 1129 -16.58 -89.61 -13.72
C GLY A 1129 -16.33 -89.84 -12.23
N TYR A 1130 -16.38 -88.80 -11.39
CA TYR A 1130 -16.22 -88.92 -9.95
C TYR A 1130 -17.38 -89.70 -9.31
N PHE A 1131 -18.64 -89.39 -9.67
CA PHE A 1131 -19.80 -90.15 -9.19
C PHE A 1131 -19.80 -91.57 -9.75
N TYR A 1132 -19.55 -91.74 -11.05
CA TYR A 1132 -19.48 -93.04 -11.71
C TYR A 1132 -18.46 -93.97 -11.05
N ILE A 1133 -17.21 -93.51 -10.87
CA ILE A 1133 -16.14 -94.31 -10.26
C ILE A 1133 -16.46 -94.60 -8.79
N THR A 1134 -17.04 -93.66 -8.06
CA THR A 1134 -17.45 -93.88 -6.67
C THR A 1134 -18.57 -94.93 -6.58
N LEU A 1135 -19.58 -94.87 -7.43
CA LEU A 1135 -20.66 -95.87 -7.50
C LEU A 1135 -20.15 -97.25 -7.93
N ASP A 1136 -19.22 -97.31 -8.88
CA ASP A 1136 -18.52 -98.55 -9.27
C ASP A 1136 -17.75 -99.16 -8.12
N LYS A 1137 -16.98 -98.35 -7.37
CA LYS A 1137 -16.32 -98.81 -6.15
C LYS A 1137 -17.31 -99.35 -5.13
N ILE A 1138 -18.49 -98.74 -4.94
CA ILE A 1138 -19.55 -99.26 -4.06
C ILE A 1138 -19.94 -100.67 -4.50
N ILE A 1139 -20.31 -100.88 -5.76
CA ILE A 1139 -20.80 -102.19 -6.25
C ILE A 1139 -19.71 -103.27 -6.16
N GLN A 1140 -18.45 -102.89 -6.33
CA GLN A 1140 -17.30 -103.79 -6.24
C GLN A 1140 -16.83 -104.06 -4.79
N LEU A 1141 -17.47 -103.52 -3.76
CA LEU A 1141 -17.13 -103.83 -2.37
C LEU A 1141 -17.43 -105.29 -2.03
N ASP A 1142 -16.39 -106.05 -1.66
CA ASP A 1142 -16.49 -107.44 -1.17
C ASP A 1142 -17.50 -107.59 -0.01
N ALA A 1143 -17.70 -106.51 0.76
CA ALA A 1143 -18.61 -106.45 1.89
C ALA A 1143 -20.10 -106.57 1.48
N ILE A 1144 -20.49 -106.20 0.25
CA ILE A 1144 -21.88 -106.36 -0.23
C ILE A 1144 -22.26 -107.84 -0.29
N GLY A 1145 -21.34 -108.71 -0.72
CA GLY A 1145 -21.53 -110.16 -0.68
C GLY A 1145 -21.76 -110.69 0.75
N THR A 1146 -21.04 -110.12 1.72
CA THR A 1146 -21.21 -110.45 3.14
C THR A 1146 -22.54 -109.93 3.69
N PHE A 1147 -22.91 -108.69 3.38
CA PHE A 1147 -24.19 -108.09 3.76
C PHE A 1147 -25.39 -108.87 3.21
N VAL A 1148 -25.37 -109.23 1.92
CA VAL A 1148 -26.44 -110.05 1.32
C VAL A 1148 -26.45 -111.45 1.92
N SER A 1149 -25.29 -112.04 2.23
CA SER A 1149 -25.19 -113.32 2.94
C SER A 1149 -25.78 -113.26 4.35
N ASP A 1150 -25.55 -112.18 5.09
CA ASP A 1150 -26.06 -111.96 6.46
C ASP A 1150 -27.57 -111.69 6.44
N MET A 1151 -28.04 -110.82 5.54
CA MET A 1151 -29.47 -110.61 5.29
C MET A 1151 -30.18 -111.92 4.93
N LEU A 1152 -29.64 -112.69 3.98
CA LEU A 1152 -30.23 -113.99 3.60
C LEU A 1152 -30.15 -114.99 4.75
N THR A 1153 -29.10 -114.95 5.58
CA THR A 1153 -28.97 -115.82 6.75
C THR A 1153 -30.02 -115.52 7.82
N GLU A 1154 -30.24 -114.24 8.12
CA GLU A 1154 -31.27 -113.78 9.04
C GLU A 1154 -32.68 -114.07 8.50
N SER A 1155 -32.89 -113.78 7.22
CA SER A 1155 -34.19 -113.87 6.54
C SER A 1155 -34.61 -115.33 6.28
N LEU A 1156 -33.68 -116.22 5.90
CA LEU A 1156 -33.95 -117.65 5.68
C LEU A 1156 -33.85 -118.49 6.97
N GLY A 1157 -33.37 -117.91 8.08
CA GLY A 1157 -33.15 -118.61 9.35
C GLY A 1157 -32.10 -119.74 9.26
N SER A 1158 -31.26 -119.73 8.22
CA SER A 1158 -30.24 -120.73 7.94
C SER A 1158 -28.95 -120.05 7.51
N SER A 1159 -27.81 -120.47 8.06
CA SER A 1159 -26.49 -119.93 7.69
C SER A 1159 -26.23 -120.11 6.19
N VAL A 1160 -26.23 -119.00 5.46
CA VAL A 1160 -25.69 -118.90 4.10
C VAL A 1160 -24.21 -118.58 4.28
N ALA A 1161 -23.34 -119.49 3.85
CA ALA A 1161 -21.90 -119.32 3.98
C ALA A 1161 -21.35 -118.68 2.70
N GLY A 1162 -21.22 -117.36 2.71
CA GLY A 1162 -20.58 -116.58 1.65
C GLY A 1162 -21.44 -116.52 0.40
N PHE A 1163 -22.09 -115.38 0.19
CA PHE A 1163 -22.75 -115.06 -1.08
C PHE A 1163 -21.74 -114.31 -1.95
N ASP A 1164 -21.23 -114.98 -2.99
CA ASP A 1164 -20.24 -114.40 -3.91
C ASP A 1164 -20.96 -113.50 -4.92
N LEU A 1165 -20.78 -112.19 -4.75
CA LEU A 1165 -21.28 -111.15 -5.65
C LEU A 1165 -20.16 -110.55 -6.52
N THR A 1166 -19.00 -111.21 -6.60
CA THR A 1166 -17.94 -110.73 -7.48
C THR A 1166 -18.46 -110.63 -8.92
N LEU A 1167 -18.28 -109.45 -9.51
CA LEU A 1167 -18.77 -109.20 -10.86
C LEU A 1167 -18.00 -110.06 -11.87
N PRO A 1168 -18.70 -110.75 -12.78
CA PRO A 1168 -18.05 -111.45 -13.88
C PRO A 1168 -17.22 -110.48 -14.73
N ILE A 1169 -16.04 -110.89 -15.19
CA ILE A 1169 -15.17 -110.09 -16.10
C ILE A 1169 -15.94 -109.61 -17.36
N ALA A 1170 -16.97 -110.36 -17.79
CA ALA A 1170 -17.80 -109.97 -18.93
C ALA A 1170 -18.77 -108.82 -18.67
N MET A 1171 -18.96 -108.41 -17.39
CA MET A 1171 -19.72 -107.23 -16.98
C MET A 1171 -18.84 -106.00 -16.78
N LEU A 1172 -17.51 -106.15 -16.89
CA LEU A 1172 -16.56 -105.05 -16.82
C LEU A 1172 -16.20 -104.57 -18.23
N GLY A 1173 -16.04 -103.26 -18.38
CA GLY A 1173 -15.68 -102.60 -19.62
C GLY A 1173 -14.27 -102.95 -20.08
N ASN A 1174 -14.05 -102.86 -21.38
CA ASN A 1174 -12.80 -103.19 -22.03
C ASN A 1174 -12.33 -102.08 -22.96
N ALA A 1175 -11.02 -101.97 -23.15
CA ALA A 1175 -10.40 -100.88 -23.90
C ALA A 1175 -10.70 -100.84 -25.42
N ILE A 1176 -11.55 -101.73 -25.94
CA ILE A 1176 -11.93 -101.79 -27.37
C ILE A 1176 -13.35 -101.30 -27.58
N ASP A 1177 -14.29 -101.77 -26.76
CA ASP A 1177 -15.72 -101.55 -26.95
C ASP A 1177 -16.28 -100.44 -26.06
N ASP A 1178 -15.56 -100.04 -25.01
CA ASP A 1178 -16.02 -99.14 -23.95
C ASP A 1178 -15.08 -97.92 -23.79
N GLU A 1179 -15.54 -96.88 -23.08
CA GLU A 1179 -14.73 -95.68 -22.87
C GLU A 1179 -13.54 -95.95 -21.93
N LEU A 1180 -12.48 -95.14 -22.03
CA LEU A 1180 -11.27 -95.35 -21.22
C LEU A 1180 -11.55 -95.30 -19.71
N ILE A 1181 -12.56 -94.53 -19.29
CA ILE A 1181 -13.01 -94.46 -17.90
C ILE A 1181 -13.73 -95.75 -17.44
N GLU A 1182 -14.28 -96.53 -18.37
CA GLU A 1182 -15.06 -97.75 -18.10
C GLU A 1182 -14.21 -99.02 -18.10
N VAL A 1183 -12.94 -98.95 -18.51
CA VAL A 1183 -12.05 -100.13 -18.52
C VAL A 1183 -11.86 -100.66 -17.10
N ASP A 1184 -12.08 -101.96 -16.93
CA ASP A 1184 -12.06 -102.67 -15.63
C ASP A 1184 -13.12 -102.19 -14.61
N ARG A 1185 -14.15 -101.46 -15.06
CA ARG A 1185 -15.30 -100.97 -14.29
C ARG A 1185 -16.60 -101.41 -14.94
N VAL A 1186 -17.73 -101.36 -14.25
CA VAL A 1186 -19.03 -101.67 -14.88
C VAL A 1186 -19.42 -100.54 -15.85
N PRO A 1187 -19.58 -100.77 -17.16
CA PRO A 1187 -19.95 -99.70 -18.10
C PRO A 1187 -21.27 -99.03 -17.73
N VAL A 1188 -21.45 -97.74 -18.06
CA VAL A 1188 -22.66 -96.96 -17.73
C VAL A 1188 -23.91 -97.64 -18.28
N ASP A 1189 -23.83 -98.21 -19.49
CA ASP A 1189 -24.89 -98.98 -20.13
C ASP A 1189 -25.29 -100.24 -19.32
N GLU A 1190 -24.32 -100.90 -18.68
CA GLU A 1190 -24.57 -102.08 -17.86
C GLU A 1190 -25.12 -101.67 -16.48
N PHE A 1191 -24.64 -100.56 -15.89
CA PHE A 1191 -25.25 -99.93 -14.72
C PHE A 1191 -26.73 -99.60 -14.96
N ARG A 1192 -27.04 -98.97 -16.10
CA ARG A 1192 -28.42 -98.68 -16.52
C ARG A 1192 -29.26 -99.94 -16.58
N ARG A 1193 -28.73 -101.02 -17.17
CA ARG A 1193 -29.43 -102.33 -17.22
C ARG A 1193 -29.62 -102.95 -15.84
N MET A 1194 -28.65 -102.83 -14.93
CA MET A 1194 -28.78 -103.29 -13.55
C MET A 1194 -29.89 -102.53 -12.83
N VAL A 1195 -29.90 -101.20 -12.90
CA VAL A 1195 -30.93 -100.35 -12.27
C VAL A 1195 -32.31 -100.59 -12.89
N MET A 1196 -32.42 -100.72 -14.22
CA MET A 1196 -33.67 -101.13 -14.89
C MET A 1196 -34.13 -102.53 -14.47
N SER A 1197 -33.21 -103.48 -14.28
CA SER A 1197 -33.57 -104.84 -13.83
C SER A 1197 -34.08 -104.83 -12.40
N ILE A 1198 -33.51 -103.98 -11.54
CA ILE A 1198 -33.97 -103.77 -10.17
C ILE A 1198 -35.35 -103.08 -10.16
N SER A 1199 -35.60 -102.09 -11.03
CA SER A 1199 -36.91 -101.42 -11.09
C SER A 1199 -38.06 -102.35 -11.52
N VAL A 1200 -37.76 -103.40 -12.30
CA VAL A 1200 -38.73 -104.46 -12.66
C VAL A 1200 -39.18 -105.28 -11.44
N LEU A 1201 -38.42 -105.30 -10.34
CA LEU A 1201 -38.80 -105.97 -9.09
C LEU A 1201 -39.87 -105.21 -8.29
N GLY A 1202 -40.20 -103.96 -8.67
CA GLY A 1202 -41.20 -103.12 -8.02
C GLY A 1202 -40.66 -102.39 -6.77
N ASP A 1203 -41.56 -101.87 -5.94
CA ASP A 1203 -41.22 -101.21 -4.67
C ASP A 1203 -40.54 -102.22 -3.73
N LEU A 1204 -39.23 -102.11 -3.59
CA LEU A 1204 -38.38 -103.02 -2.81
C LEU A 1204 -38.73 -103.00 -1.32
N SER A 1205 -39.34 -101.93 -0.81
CA SER A 1205 -39.84 -101.86 0.58
C SER A 1205 -41.05 -102.77 0.80
N THR A 1206 -41.74 -103.16 -0.28
CA THR A 1206 -42.87 -104.10 -0.27
C THR A 1206 -42.48 -105.54 -0.65
N VAL A 1207 -41.25 -105.76 -1.11
CA VAL A 1207 -40.73 -107.08 -1.48
C VAL A 1207 -40.34 -107.85 -0.21
N GLY A 1208 -41.31 -108.51 0.42
CA GLY A 1208 -41.06 -109.50 1.47
C GLY A 1208 -40.58 -110.85 0.91
N LEU A 1209 -39.99 -111.70 1.77
CA LEU A 1209 -39.61 -113.11 1.47
C LEU A 1209 -40.72 -113.92 0.77
N ASP A 1210 -41.98 -113.58 1.02
CA ASP A 1210 -43.16 -114.23 0.44
C ASP A 1210 -43.28 -114.01 -1.09
N THR A 1211 -42.59 -113.00 -1.63
CA THR A 1211 -42.60 -112.66 -3.05
C THR A 1211 -41.77 -113.64 -3.88
N PHE A 1212 -40.65 -114.11 -3.34
CA PHE A 1212 -39.78 -115.10 -4.00
C PHE A 1212 -40.17 -116.56 -3.72
N SER A 1213 -40.89 -116.81 -2.62
CA SER A 1213 -41.39 -118.17 -2.31
C SER A 1213 -42.73 -118.52 -2.98
N ASN A 1214 -43.42 -117.55 -3.57
CA ASN A 1214 -44.65 -117.75 -4.36
C ASN A 1214 -44.45 -117.62 -5.88
N LEU A 1215 -43.19 -117.53 -6.36
CA LEU A 1215 -42.81 -117.64 -7.78
C LEU A 1215 -42.56 -119.09 -8.19
#